data_AF-A0A1S8WZV8-F1
#
_entry.id   AF-A0A1S8WZV8-F1
#
_cell.length_a   1.000
_cell.length_b   1.000
_cell.length_c   1.000
_cell.angle_alpha   90.00
_cell.angle_beta   90.00
_cell.angle_gamma   90.00
#
_symmetry.space_group_name_H-M   'P 1'
#
loop_
_entity.id
_entity.type
_entity.pdbx_description
1 polymer ?
#
loop_
_entity_poly.entity_id
_entity_poly.type
_entity_poly.pdbx_seq_one_letter_code
_entity_poly.pdbx_strand_id
1 'polypeptide(L)'
;MVFSANMDAPLFHSNCSRLRHFVRKVGCSNTRCNVVAYRHIVFYVWQGRFAFPLTCHGLQRYISTEVETRRSSHVEEDTATKLIRNVGMIAHIDAGKTTTTERMLYFAHRTYHIGEVDRGNTVTDYLPEERERGISIVSAAACLSWNQHTIHLVDTPGHVDFTMEVERCLAVLDGAVTILDGTKGVQAQTRTVWHQADRYNLPRLVFVNKLDRENADFQLSLSSLCSQLASTVRYVPIHWPVSVQSLAKPGENPSPDRKEAKSARRSAGTHFMGLIDLVTMKFLDWSQCTSPDALPQTSDLLHKLHHSGPVSTSNFSSEFMQTVLDARIRLLAELAEVDEELADHFLAVDHPEHLMPSELIQSALKRATHRGQIIPVLVGSSRQNIGIQPLLDAIVDYLPNPTNHKAPAPVQRLIHQVWSMYSHSRPPTGFDLPVADSAQPPVLLVFKVCFDPHRGPLSLVRIYSGSVKKGSLLTNWSLNRTVPITEKVLGVFQMTGDQRESVDCATTGSIVALAGLESTHSGDLLGPVRRTSTSNKDSSIDQNSSEEEDHDVWISSLPELNKCEPVVYAALEPGSLSAVRPLEYALACMQREDPSFTARLDAETGQWIVGGMGDLHLEVILSRLQREYKVDVRNGPLLIAYKECPLVRSKQQQQQTIRTPAFQGYGRVTGSVDGSEKVAFAIVSVEASEYPKPQIHFDRSWLGHVEQTGKNEIGSPHGRLQHNIREVCLSTLEMAGPLMRSPVVNVDLRLHRVACESLSRLPQSIADVDVSQLPTLTRLPSSNSALASFITLLRSAVAAAVTDGVRKIPEWRIMEPMMSVELRVPTHSDNQSDSLSRFLGDLSARRAEILAVDSADSADPSTSTSEACHVIQALAPLSELVGYSATARSISSGRAEVHMKLAEYRPVSQEYQAQLLNRLQWRAPVD
;
A
#
# COMPACT_ATOMS: atom_id res chain seq x y z
N MET A 1 57.12 -12.29 11.11
CA MET A 1 58.36 -12.63 11.84
C MET A 1 59.40 -11.57 11.50
N VAL A 2 60.03 -10.98 12.52
CA VAL A 2 61.05 -9.93 12.37
C VAL A 2 62.43 -10.59 12.40
N PHE A 3 63.31 -10.23 11.47
CA PHE A 3 64.75 -10.45 11.58
C PHE A 3 65.47 -9.12 11.38
N SER A 4 66.42 -8.81 12.28
CA SER A 4 67.24 -7.61 12.25
C SER A 4 68.59 -7.89 11.57
N ALA A 5 69.12 -6.89 10.87
CA ALA A 5 70.54 -6.77 10.59
C ALA A 5 70.89 -5.30 10.34
N ASN A 6 71.89 -4.80 11.09
CA ASN A 6 72.48 -3.47 11.01
C ASN A 6 73.28 -3.27 9.70
N MET A 7 73.20 -2.08 9.10
CA MET A 7 74.37 -1.35 8.55
C MET A 7 74.03 0.10 8.14
N ASP A 8 75.05 0.97 8.25
CA ASP A 8 75.04 2.44 8.31
C ASP A 8 74.74 3.22 7.01
N ALA A 9 74.06 4.38 7.18
CA ALA A 9 74.03 5.71 6.49
C ALA A 9 74.49 5.95 5.01
N PRO A 10 74.20 7.12 4.37
CA PRO A 10 73.03 8.04 4.36
C PRO A 10 72.56 8.43 2.92
N LEU A 11 71.64 9.41 2.82
CA LEU A 11 71.17 10.18 1.63
C LEU A 11 69.96 9.62 0.86
N PHE A 12 68.77 10.18 1.09
CA PHE A 12 67.81 10.62 0.05
C PHE A 12 66.60 11.33 0.70
N HIS A 13 66.73 12.64 0.95
CA HIS A 13 65.65 13.53 1.38
C HIS A 13 65.04 14.23 0.15
N SER A 14 64.07 13.62 -0.54
CA SER A 14 63.18 14.39 -1.44
C SER A 14 61.87 13.70 -1.88
N ASN A 15 61.70 12.38 -1.70
CA ASN A 15 60.53 11.67 -2.27
C ASN A 15 59.43 11.21 -1.28
N CYS A 16 59.55 11.50 0.02
CA CYS A 16 58.53 11.10 1.01
C CYS A 16 57.25 11.95 1.02
N SER A 17 57.29 13.18 0.47
CA SER A 17 56.12 14.09 0.48
C SER A 17 55.04 13.69 -0.52
N ARG A 18 55.42 13.18 -1.70
CA ARG A 18 54.47 12.73 -2.73
C ARG A 18 53.74 11.44 -2.36
N LEU A 19 54.41 10.51 -1.65
CA LEU A 19 53.77 9.27 -1.21
C LEU A 19 52.76 9.49 -0.07
N ARG A 20 53.06 10.39 0.89
CA ARG A 20 52.10 10.76 1.96
C ARG A 20 50.85 11.48 1.41
N HIS A 21 51.00 12.24 0.33
CA HIS A 21 49.87 12.89 -0.32
C HIS A 21 48.99 11.89 -1.10
N PHE A 22 49.61 10.86 -1.69
CA PHE A 22 48.90 9.80 -2.41
C PHE A 22 48.15 8.85 -1.45
N VAL A 23 48.75 8.44 -0.33
CA VAL A 23 48.12 7.56 0.67
C VAL A 23 46.93 8.23 1.37
N ARG A 24 46.93 9.57 1.52
CA ARG A 24 45.76 10.33 2.01
C ARG A 24 44.58 10.35 1.04
N LYS A 25 44.80 10.22 -0.27
CA LYS A 25 43.74 10.19 -1.28
C LYS A 25 43.05 8.82 -1.41
N VAL A 26 43.65 7.75 -0.86
CA VAL A 26 43.16 6.36 -1.02
C VAL A 26 42.46 5.83 0.25
N GLY A 27 42.25 6.67 1.28
CA GLY A 27 41.27 6.37 2.34
C GLY A 27 41.50 5.08 3.14
N CYS A 28 42.74 4.73 3.48
CA CYS A 28 43.02 3.55 4.28
C CYS A 28 43.13 3.92 5.77
N SER A 29 42.02 3.80 6.52
CA SER A 29 41.95 4.05 7.98
C SER A 29 41.92 2.74 8.77
N ASN A 30 43.05 2.03 8.86
CA ASN A 30 43.43 1.22 10.02
C ASN A 30 44.70 0.41 9.73
N THR A 31 45.80 0.77 10.39
CA THR A 31 46.83 -0.07 11.04
C THR A 31 48.11 0.76 11.23
N ARG A 32 48.71 0.63 12.41
CA ARG A 32 49.94 1.34 12.84
C ARG A 32 51.09 1.11 11.84
N CYS A 33 51.26 2.02 10.88
CA CYS A 33 52.44 2.07 10.03
C CYS A 33 53.54 2.91 10.71
N ASN A 34 54.38 2.28 11.51
CA ASN A 34 55.71 2.83 11.79
C ASN A 34 56.53 2.71 10.50
N VAL A 35 56.70 3.82 9.79
CA VAL A 35 57.48 3.88 8.56
C VAL A 35 58.96 3.84 8.91
N VAL A 36 59.59 2.66 8.79
CA VAL A 36 61.05 2.52 8.70
C VAL A 36 61.37 2.14 7.25
N ALA A 37 62.03 3.05 6.54
CA ALA A 37 62.35 2.89 5.12
C ALA A 37 63.54 1.94 4.93
N TYR A 38 63.35 0.83 4.21
CA TYR A 38 64.42 -0.06 3.75
C TYR A 38 64.47 -0.08 2.21
N ARG A 39 65.70 -0.09 1.67
CA ARG A 39 66.00 -0.20 0.23
C ARG A 39 65.50 -1.55 -0.29
N HIS A 40 64.73 -1.51 -1.39
CA HIS A 40 64.09 -2.63 -2.10
C HIS A 40 62.78 -3.16 -1.48
N ILE A 41 61.65 -2.53 -1.85
CA ILE A 41 60.32 -3.09 -1.58
C ILE A 41 59.97 -4.07 -2.71
N VAL A 42 59.92 -5.35 -2.38
CA VAL A 42 59.23 -6.38 -3.17
C VAL A 42 57.82 -6.48 -2.59
N PHE A 43 56.81 -6.12 -3.37
CA PHE A 43 55.42 -6.21 -2.94
C PHE A 43 54.91 -7.62 -3.24
N TYR A 44 54.30 -8.27 -2.26
CA TYR A 44 53.66 -9.57 -2.47
C TYR A 44 52.16 -9.37 -2.65
N VAL A 45 51.64 -9.68 -3.84
CA VAL A 45 50.19 -9.76 -4.08
C VAL A 45 49.76 -11.19 -3.84
N TRP A 46 48.74 -11.37 -3.01
CA TRP A 46 48.13 -12.65 -2.70
C TRP A 46 46.97 -12.91 -3.67
N GLN A 47 47.08 -13.93 -4.51
CA GLN A 47 45.97 -14.50 -5.26
C GLN A 47 45.73 -15.93 -4.78
N GLY A 48 44.64 -16.15 -4.04
CA GLY A 48 44.36 -17.44 -3.41
C GLY A 48 45.41 -17.83 -2.36
N ARG A 49 46.01 -19.02 -2.48
CA ARG A 49 46.99 -19.58 -1.52
C ARG A 49 48.46 -19.28 -1.83
N PHE A 50 48.77 -18.49 -2.86
CA PHE A 50 50.14 -18.23 -3.29
C PHE A 50 50.45 -16.73 -3.31
N ALA A 51 51.69 -16.37 -2.95
CA ALA A 51 52.19 -14.99 -2.92
C ALA A 51 53.24 -14.78 -4.02
N PHE A 52 53.02 -13.79 -4.89
CA PHE A 52 53.93 -13.47 -6.00
C PHE A 52 54.72 -12.18 -5.71
N PRO A 53 56.06 -12.18 -5.86
CA PRO A 53 56.87 -10.97 -5.71
C PRO A 53 56.76 -10.05 -6.94
N LEU A 54 56.28 -8.82 -6.73
CA LEU A 54 56.21 -7.76 -7.75
C LEU A 54 57.21 -6.65 -7.43
N THR A 55 57.92 -6.18 -8.46
CA THR A 55 58.74 -4.97 -8.39
C THR A 55 57.86 -3.72 -8.34
N CYS A 56 58.41 -2.58 -7.90
CA CYS A 56 57.65 -1.32 -7.80
C CYS A 56 56.98 -0.90 -9.13
N HIS A 57 57.59 -1.23 -10.27
CA HIS A 57 57.03 -0.99 -11.61
C HIS A 57 55.92 -2.00 -11.98
N GLY A 58 56.05 -3.25 -11.51
CA GLY A 58 55.02 -4.29 -11.64
C GLY A 58 53.77 -4.00 -10.80
N LEU A 59 53.93 -3.46 -9.59
CA LEU A 59 52.81 -3.01 -8.75
C LEU A 59 52.08 -1.82 -9.40
N GLN A 60 52.81 -0.88 -9.99
CA GLN A 60 52.24 0.27 -10.68
C GLN A 60 51.44 -0.18 -11.91
N ARG A 61 51.94 -1.13 -12.70
CA ARG A 61 51.17 -1.77 -13.78
C ARG A 61 49.96 -2.53 -13.26
N TYR A 62 50.09 -3.37 -12.23
CA TYR A 62 48.99 -4.14 -11.65
C TYR A 62 47.84 -3.21 -11.18
N ILE A 63 48.17 -2.15 -10.44
CA ILE A 63 47.21 -1.11 -10.01
C ILE A 63 46.63 -0.36 -11.21
N SER A 64 47.43 -0.07 -12.24
CA SER A 64 46.93 0.58 -13.47
C SER A 64 45.91 -0.31 -14.18
N THR A 65 46.20 -1.61 -14.34
CA THR A 65 45.27 -2.58 -14.92
C THR A 65 44.03 -2.79 -14.07
N GLU A 66 44.12 -2.88 -12.73
CA GLU A 66 42.95 -3.00 -11.84
C GLU A 66 42.10 -1.72 -11.83
N VAL A 67 42.72 -0.55 -11.91
CA VAL A 67 42.03 0.75 -12.02
C VAL A 67 41.41 0.92 -13.41
N GLU A 68 42.04 0.42 -14.47
CA GLU A 68 41.49 0.39 -15.83
C GLU A 68 40.37 -0.64 -16.00
N THR A 69 40.46 -1.83 -15.37
CA THR A 69 39.34 -2.80 -15.35
C THR A 69 38.17 -2.31 -14.52
N ARG A 70 38.42 -1.63 -13.39
CA ARG A 70 37.36 -0.94 -12.64
C ARG A 70 36.75 0.20 -13.46
N ARG A 71 37.57 1.02 -14.13
CA ARG A 71 37.06 2.08 -15.02
C ARG A 71 36.26 1.53 -16.20
N SER A 72 36.67 0.41 -16.80
CA SER A 72 35.92 -0.20 -17.91
C SER A 72 34.59 -0.78 -17.43
N SER A 73 34.55 -1.45 -16.27
CA SER A 73 33.29 -1.95 -15.69
C SER A 73 32.35 -0.82 -15.24
N HIS A 74 32.89 0.27 -14.68
CA HIS A 74 32.08 1.43 -14.27
C HIS A 74 31.47 2.16 -15.47
N VAL A 75 32.15 2.23 -16.63
CA VAL A 75 31.60 2.86 -17.84
C VAL A 75 30.48 2.00 -18.45
N GLU A 76 30.60 0.68 -18.43
CA GLU A 76 29.56 -0.24 -18.93
C GLU A 76 28.28 -0.25 -18.07
N GLU A 77 28.40 -0.21 -16.73
CA GLU A 77 27.23 -0.19 -15.83
C GLU A 77 26.43 1.12 -15.87
N ASP A 78 27.11 2.27 -15.97
CA ASP A 78 26.46 3.58 -16.12
C ASP A 78 25.71 3.71 -17.45
N THR A 79 26.21 3.03 -18.50
CA THR A 79 25.48 2.92 -19.77
C THR A 79 24.29 1.97 -19.70
N ALA A 80 24.37 0.88 -18.95
CA ALA A 80 23.28 -0.08 -18.81
C ALA A 80 22.04 0.54 -18.13
N THR A 81 22.24 1.34 -17.07
CA THR A 81 21.13 2.00 -16.35
C THR A 81 20.38 3.00 -17.23
N LYS A 82 21.08 3.67 -18.16
CA LYS A 82 20.47 4.62 -19.11
C LYS A 82 19.53 3.95 -20.12
N LEU A 83 19.71 2.65 -20.35
CA LEU A 83 18.89 1.84 -21.25
C LEU A 83 17.66 1.23 -20.56
N ILE A 84 17.45 1.50 -19.27
CA ILE A 84 16.27 1.02 -18.54
C ILE A 84 15.15 2.06 -18.58
N ARG A 85 13.89 1.61 -18.72
CA ARG A 85 12.67 2.40 -18.48
C ARG A 85 11.76 1.65 -17.52
N ASN A 86 11.27 2.31 -16.47
CA ASN A 86 10.29 1.75 -15.54
C ASN A 86 8.98 2.51 -15.72
N VAL A 87 7.99 1.84 -16.29
CA VAL A 87 6.78 2.49 -16.81
C VAL A 87 5.52 1.83 -16.25
N GLY A 88 4.61 2.65 -15.70
CA GLY A 88 3.29 2.21 -15.28
C GLY A 88 2.23 2.43 -16.36
N MET A 89 1.29 1.50 -16.49
CA MET A 89 0.12 1.64 -17.37
C MET A 89 -1.10 2.07 -16.55
N ILE A 90 -1.59 3.29 -16.77
CA ILE A 90 -2.73 3.87 -16.07
C ILE A 90 -3.92 3.94 -17.01
N ALA A 91 -5.10 3.46 -16.61
CA ALA A 91 -6.29 3.62 -17.43
C ALA A 91 -7.59 3.49 -16.63
N HIS A 92 -8.68 4.03 -17.17
CA HIS A 92 -10.02 3.68 -16.70
C HIS A 92 -10.41 2.25 -17.12
N ILE A 93 -11.40 1.68 -16.44
CA ILE A 93 -11.99 0.38 -16.76
C ILE A 93 -12.39 0.33 -18.24
N ASP A 94 -12.08 -0.78 -18.90
CA ASP A 94 -12.27 -0.98 -20.33
C ASP A 94 -11.52 -0.02 -21.26
N ALA A 95 -10.65 0.89 -20.83
CA ALA A 95 -9.94 1.78 -21.77
C ALA A 95 -8.97 1.03 -22.72
N GLY A 96 -8.72 -0.26 -22.45
CA GLY A 96 -7.90 -1.15 -23.28
C GLY A 96 -6.47 -1.32 -22.77
N LYS A 97 -6.22 -1.04 -21.49
CA LYS A 97 -4.93 -1.17 -20.80
C LYS A 97 -4.26 -2.53 -21.02
N THR A 98 -4.92 -3.61 -20.58
CA THR A 98 -4.43 -4.98 -20.76
C THR A 98 -4.17 -5.28 -22.23
N THR A 99 -5.08 -4.87 -23.12
CA THR A 99 -4.91 -5.09 -24.56
C THR A 99 -3.66 -4.40 -25.10
N THR A 100 -3.40 -3.16 -24.71
CA THR A 100 -2.18 -2.43 -25.09
C THR A 100 -0.93 -3.15 -24.58
N THR A 101 -0.93 -3.57 -23.31
CA THR A 101 0.17 -4.33 -22.69
C THR A 101 0.46 -5.64 -23.43
N GLU A 102 -0.57 -6.41 -23.79
CA GLU A 102 -0.43 -7.64 -24.58
C GLU A 102 0.21 -7.39 -25.95
N ARG A 103 -0.18 -6.31 -26.64
CA ARG A 103 0.43 -5.94 -27.92
C ARG A 103 1.90 -5.58 -27.75
N MET A 104 2.24 -4.86 -26.69
CA MET A 104 3.64 -4.53 -26.39
C MET A 104 4.48 -5.79 -26.17
N LEU A 105 3.96 -6.77 -25.42
CA LEU A 105 4.65 -8.06 -25.19
C LEU A 105 4.83 -8.85 -26.48
N TYR A 106 3.81 -8.87 -27.34
CA TYR A 106 3.86 -9.53 -28.63
C TYR A 106 4.90 -8.90 -29.56
N PHE A 107 4.87 -7.57 -29.71
CA PHE A 107 5.83 -6.85 -30.56
C PHE A 107 7.27 -6.90 -30.03
N ALA A 108 7.45 -7.00 -28.71
CA ALA A 108 8.76 -7.23 -28.11
C ALA A 108 9.20 -8.71 -28.16
N HIS A 109 8.46 -9.57 -28.86
CA HIS A 109 8.72 -11.00 -29.03
C HIS A 109 8.81 -11.79 -27.71
N ARG A 110 8.09 -11.34 -26.68
CA ARG A 110 7.95 -12.08 -25.40
C ARG A 110 6.83 -13.09 -25.44
N THR A 111 5.80 -12.86 -26.26
CA THR A 111 4.69 -13.79 -26.48
C THR A 111 4.62 -14.18 -27.96
N TYR A 112 4.40 -15.46 -28.23
CA TYR A 112 4.26 -15.97 -29.61
C TYR A 112 2.84 -15.81 -30.18
N HIS A 113 1.88 -15.49 -29.30
CA HIS A 113 0.47 -15.34 -29.66
C HIS A 113 -0.08 -14.07 -29.06
N ILE A 114 -0.98 -13.46 -29.81
CA ILE A 114 -1.78 -12.32 -29.39
C ILE A 114 -2.83 -12.77 -28.36
N GLY A 115 -2.78 -12.20 -27.16
CA GLY A 115 -3.85 -12.32 -26.16
C GLY A 115 -5.03 -11.39 -26.47
N GLU A 116 -6.26 -11.86 -26.18
CA GLU A 116 -7.50 -11.10 -26.17
C GLU A 116 -8.18 -11.26 -24.81
N VAL A 117 -8.59 -10.13 -24.22
CA VAL A 117 -9.29 -10.11 -22.91
C VAL A 117 -10.57 -10.93 -22.98
N ASP A 118 -11.35 -10.77 -24.05
CA ASP A 118 -12.63 -11.49 -24.27
C ASP A 118 -12.46 -13.03 -24.35
N ARG A 119 -11.24 -13.51 -24.65
CA ARG A 119 -10.91 -14.94 -24.72
C ARG A 119 -10.21 -15.44 -23.45
N GLY A 120 -9.88 -14.56 -22.51
CA GLY A 120 -9.21 -14.88 -21.26
C GLY A 120 -7.83 -15.52 -21.43
N ASN A 121 -7.11 -15.21 -22.51
CA ASN A 121 -5.78 -15.76 -22.81
C ASN A 121 -4.66 -14.72 -22.69
N THR A 122 -4.92 -13.60 -22.00
CA THR A 122 -3.92 -12.57 -21.72
C THR A 122 -2.91 -13.05 -20.67
N VAL A 123 -1.67 -12.57 -20.81
CA VAL A 123 -0.52 -12.84 -19.94
C VAL A 123 -0.56 -12.02 -18.66
N THR A 124 -1.16 -10.82 -18.69
CA THR A 124 -1.22 -9.96 -17.49
C THR A 124 -2.43 -10.21 -16.59
N ASP A 125 -3.58 -10.64 -17.14
CA ASP A 125 -4.76 -11.01 -16.34
C ASP A 125 -4.74 -12.53 -16.09
N TYR A 126 -3.96 -12.96 -15.10
CA TYR A 126 -3.79 -14.38 -14.76
C TYR A 126 -4.87 -14.90 -13.79
N LEU A 127 -5.56 -14.02 -13.04
CA LEU A 127 -6.65 -14.45 -12.16
C LEU A 127 -7.92 -14.74 -12.97
N PRO A 128 -8.64 -15.85 -12.70
CA PRO A 128 -9.88 -16.13 -13.43
C PRO A 128 -10.96 -15.05 -13.24
N GLU A 129 -10.99 -14.36 -12.09
CA GLU A 129 -11.88 -13.23 -11.82
C GLU A 129 -11.60 -12.03 -12.73
N GLU A 130 -10.31 -11.78 -13.05
CA GLU A 130 -9.92 -10.73 -13.99
C GLU A 130 -10.45 -11.05 -15.40
N ARG A 131 -10.38 -12.33 -15.79
CA ARG A 131 -10.88 -12.82 -17.08
C ARG A 131 -12.42 -12.83 -17.16
N GLU A 132 -13.09 -13.25 -16.09
CA GLU A 132 -14.56 -13.29 -16.01
C GLU A 132 -15.16 -11.87 -16.02
N ARG A 133 -14.49 -10.90 -15.39
CA ARG A 133 -15.00 -9.52 -15.23
C ARG A 133 -14.41 -8.52 -16.22
N GLY A 134 -13.33 -8.86 -16.92
CA GLY A 134 -12.62 -7.97 -17.84
C GLY A 134 -11.89 -6.80 -17.16
N ILE A 135 -11.53 -6.94 -15.87
CA ILE A 135 -10.85 -5.89 -15.10
C ILE A 135 -9.53 -6.42 -14.53
N SER A 136 -8.49 -5.60 -14.51
CA SER A 136 -7.26 -5.94 -13.78
C SER A 136 -7.45 -5.65 -12.29
N ILE A 137 -7.18 -6.66 -11.46
CA ILE A 137 -7.34 -6.65 -10.01
C ILE A 137 -5.97 -6.55 -9.35
N VAL A 138 -5.00 -7.32 -9.84
CA VAL A 138 -3.65 -7.39 -9.29
C VAL A 138 -2.64 -6.81 -10.28
N SER A 139 -1.65 -6.04 -9.80
CA SER A 139 -0.68 -5.45 -10.73
C SER A 139 0.24 -6.50 -11.33
N ALA A 140 0.33 -6.58 -12.66
CA ALA A 140 1.27 -7.47 -13.31
C ALA A 140 2.58 -6.72 -13.61
N ALA A 141 3.72 -7.33 -13.30
CA ALA A 141 5.03 -6.83 -13.71
C ALA A 141 5.52 -7.63 -14.92
N ALA A 142 5.94 -6.94 -15.97
CA ALA A 142 6.48 -7.56 -17.17
C ALA A 142 7.77 -6.87 -17.63
N CYS A 143 8.72 -7.66 -18.12
CA CYS A 143 9.97 -7.16 -18.64
C CYS A 143 10.09 -7.44 -20.13
N LEU A 144 10.25 -6.38 -20.93
CA LEU A 144 10.39 -6.48 -22.37
C LEU A 144 11.62 -5.72 -22.87
N SER A 145 12.08 -6.07 -24.07
CA SER A 145 13.22 -5.41 -24.72
C SER A 145 12.74 -4.74 -25.99
N TRP A 146 13.05 -3.45 -26.16
CA TRP A 146 12.69 -2.65 -27.34
C TRP A 146 13.82 -1.70 -27.69
N ASN A 147 14.28 -1.68 -28.95
CA ASN A 147 15.39 -0.81 -29.41
C ASN A 147 16.61 -0.81 -28.46
N GLN A 148 17.06 -2.00 -28.03
CA GLN A 148 18.17 -2.19 -27.08
C GLN A 148 17.94 -1.64 -25.66
N HIS A 149 16.72 -1.19 -25.36
CA HIS A 149 16.30 -0.75 -24.04
C HIS A 149 15.54 -1.87 -23.31
N THR A 150 15.73 -1.95 -22.00
CA THR A 150 14.94 -2.81 -21.12
C THR A 150 13.78 -2.01 -20.55
N ILE A 151 12.55 -2.41 -20.85
CA ILE A 151 11.34 -1.77 -20.34
C ILE A 151 10.73 -2.69 -19.28
N HIS A 152 10.70 -2.21 -18.04
CA HIS A 152 9.93 -2.80 -16.95
C HIS A 152 8.56 -2.15 -16.94
N LEU A 153 7.55 -2.90 -17.35
CA LEU A 153 6.16 -2.50 -17.37
C LEU A 153 5.46 -2.95 -16.09
N VAL A 154 4.74 -2.05 -15.45
CA VAL A 154 3.84 -2.39 -14.34
C VAL A 154 2.42 -2.05 -14.75
N ASP A 155 1.61 -3.08 -14.92
CA ASP A 155 0.23 -2.95 -15.34
C ASP A 155 -0.67 -2.73 -14.11
N THR A 156 -1.11 -1.49 -13.86
CA THR A 156 -1.83 -1.16 -12.61
C THR A 156 -3.35 -1.41 -12.73
N PRO A 157 -4.06 -1.74 -11.65
CA PRO A 157 -5.51 -1.83 -11.65
C PRO A 157 -6.20 -0.52 -12.06
N GLY A 158 -7.32 -0.61 -12.77
CA GLY A 158 -8.12 0.55 -13.18
C GLY A 158 -9.33 0.84 -12.27
N HIS A 159 -9.51 0.04 -11.21
CA HIS A 159 -10.69 0.05 -10.34
C HIS A 159 -10.39 0.71 -8.99
N VAL A 160 -11.36 1.46 -8.45
CA VAL A 160 -11.22 2.25 -7.21
C VAL A 160 -10.96 1.42 -5.95
N ASP A 161 -11.44 0.17 -5.93
CA ASP A 161 -11.24 -0.76 -4.81
C ASP A 161 -9.78 -1.24 -4.66
N PHE A 162 -8.94 -1.04 -5.69
CA PHE A 162 -7.53 -1.42 -5.70
C PHE A 162 -6.59 -0.20 -5.77
N THR A 163 -7.04 0.96 -5.31
CA THR A 163 -6.23 2.20 -5.29
C THR A 163 -4.91 2.06 -4.54
N MET A 164 -4.88 1.26 -3.48
CA MET A 164 -3.63 0.99 -2.74
C MET A 164 -2.62 0.18 -3.54
N GLU A 165 -3.09 -0.73 -4.39
CA GLU A 165 -2.23 -1.46 -5.32
C GLU A 165 -1.64 -0.49 -6.36
N VAL A 166 -2.45 0.45 -6.86
CA VAL A 166 -2.02 1.51 -7.78
C VAL A 166 -0.96 2.42 -7.13
N GLU A 167 -1.23 2.96 -5.94
CA GLU A 167 -0.31 3.82 -5.18
C GLU A 167 1.08 3.18 -4.98
N ARG A 168 1.11 1.91 -4.58
CA ARG A 168 2.35 1.15 -4.40
C ARG A 168 3.14 1.02 -5.69
N CYS A 169 2.45 0.80 -6.80
CA CYS A 169 3.09 0.70 -8.11
C CYS A 169 3.64 2.06 -8.57
N LEU A 170 2.87 3.13 -8.43
CA LEU A 170 3.32 4.49 -8.81
C LEU A 170 4.58 4.92 -8.04
N ALA A 171 4.73 4.48 -6.79
CA ALA A 171 5.90 4.81 -5.96
C ALA A 171 7.24 4.20 -6.41
N VAL A 172 7.24 3.22 -7.34
CA VAL A 172 8.47 2.56 -7.84
C VAL A 172 8.81 2.88 -9.29
N LEU A 173 7.96 3.65 -9.97
CA LEU A 173 8.06 3.93 -11.40
C LEU A 173 8.77 5.24 -11.66
N ASP A 174 9.43 5.33 -12.83
CA ASP A 174 10.10 6.55 -13.27
C ASP A 174 9.20 7.36 -14.23
N GLY A 175 8.18 6.73 -14.83
CA GLY A 175 7.19 7.37 -15.69
C GLY A 175 5.92 6.53 -15.87
N ALA A 176 4.91 7.09 -16.54
CA ALA A 176 3.65 6.39 -16.77
C ALA A 176 3.03 6.69 -18.14
N VAL A 177 2.20 5.76 -18.62
CA VAL A 177 1.39 5.90 -19.83
C VAL A 177 -0.08 5.86 -19.44
N THR A 178 -0.78 6.97 -19.66
CA THR A 178 -2.21 7.09 -19.41
C THR A 178 -2.98 6.73 -20.67
N ILE A 179 -3.78 5.66 -20.62
CA ILE A 179 -4.62 5.21 -21.72
C ILE A 179 -6.03 5.81 -21.57
N LEU A 180 -6.51 6.41 -22.66
CA LEU A 180 -7.87 6.95 -22.76
C LEU A 180 -8.67 6.22 -23.82
N ASP A 181 -9.97 6.07 -23.60
CA ASP A 181 -10.90 5.61 -24.63
C ASP A 181 -11.28 6.81 -25.53
N GLY A 182 -10.90 6.76 -26.80
CA GLY A 182 -11.17 7.81 -27.79
C GLY A 182 -12.65 8.12 -28.03
N THR A 183 -13.56 7.29 -27.52
CA THR A 183 -15.02 7.56 -27.56
C THR A 183 -15.53 8.29 -26.32
N LYS A 184 -14.86 8.18 -25.17
CA LYS A 184 -15.35 8.67 -23.87
C LYS A 184 -14.52 9.83 -23.32
N GLY A 185 -13.25 9.95 -23.70
CA GLY A 185 -12.32 10.93 -23.13
C GLY A 185 -11.95 10.61 -21.68
N VAL A 186 -11.79 11.66 -20.85
CA VAL A 186 -11.43 11.53 -19.43
C VAL A 186 -12.64 11.07 -18.62
N GLN A 187 -12.43 10.06 -17.78
CA GLN A 187 -13.45 9.50 -16.90
C GLN A 187 -13.06 9.69 -15.42
N ALA A 188 -13.99 9.47 -14.49
CA ALA A 188 -13.79 9.76 -13.07
C ALA A 188 -12.54 9.07 -12.48
N GLN A 189 -12.36 7.78 -12.75
CA GLN A 189 -11.24 6.99 -12.25
C GLN A 189 -9.92 7.38 -12.91
N THR A 190 -9.95 7.86 -14.16
CA THR A 190 -8.76 8.44 -14.80
C THR A 190 -8.25 9.60 -13.95
N ARG A 191 -9.13 10.47 -13.45
CA ARG A 191 -8.74 11.59 -12.58
C ARG A 191 -8.14 11.13 -11.28
N THR A 192 -8.75 10.15 -10.61
CA THR A 192 -8.23 9.61 -9.35
C THR A 192 -6.79 9.12 -9.53
N VAL A 193 -6.53 8.23 -10.48
CA VAL A 193 -5.17 7.70 -10.70
C VAL A 193 -4.23 8.78 -11.24
N TRP A 194 -4.75 9.75 -12.00
CA TRP A 194 -3.97 10.90 -12.45
C TRP A 194 -3.44 11.74 -11.29
N HIS A 195 -4.29 12.06 -10.30
CA HIS A 195 -3.88 12.78 -9.11
C HIS A 195 -2.91 11.98 -8.24
N GLN A 196 -3.06 10.65 -8.18
CA GLN A 196 -2.07 9.80 -7.53
C GLN A 196 -0.71 9.92 -8.22
N ALA A 197 -0.67 9.90 -9.55
CA ALA A 197 0.56 10.10 -10.32
C ALA A 197 1.15 11.52 -10.15
N ASP A 198 0.31 12.55 -9.97
CA ASP A 198 0.75 13.92 -9.65
C ASP A 198 1.52 13.96 -8.33
N ARG A 199 1.06 13.23 -7.28
CA ARG A 199 1.75 13.17 -5.97
C ARG A 199 3.19 12.66 -6.05
N TYR A 200 3.46 11.77 -7.02
CA TYR A 200 4.79 11.21 -7.26
C TYR A 200 5.61 12.00 -8.29
N ASN A 201 5.06 13.09 -8.85
CA ASN A 201 5.67 13.88 -9.92
C ASN A 201 6.15 13.00 -11.09
N LEU A 202 5.29 12.07 -11.54
CA LEU A 202 5.64 11.16 -12.63
C LEU A 202 5.48 11.85 -13.99
N PRO A 203 6.55 11.87 -14.83
CA PRO A 203 6.43 12.18 -16.24
C PRO A 203 5.50 11.20 -16.94
N ARG A 204 4.64 11.71 -17.81
CA ARG A 204 3.54 10.95 -18.40
C ARG A 204 3.47 11.11 -19.90
N LEU A 205 3.04 10.03 -20.57
CA LEU A 205 2.52 10.04 -21.92
C LEU A 205 1.01 9.78 -21.88
N VAL A 206 0.25 10.33 -22.82
CA VAL A 206 -1.16 9.97 -23.01
C VAL A 206 -1.30 9.19 -24.31
N PHE A 207 -1.99 8.06 -24.26
CA PHE A 207 -2.31 7.25 -25.43
C PHE A 207 -3.83 7.17 -25.61
N VAL A 208 -4.36 7.85 -26.63
CA VAL A 208 -5.78 7.80 -27.00
C VAL A 208 -6.00 6.54 -27.83
N ASN A 209 -6.62 5.54 -27.20
CA ASN A 209 -6.86 4.21 -27.74
C ASN A 209 -8.26 4.10 -28.33
N LYS A 210 -8.54 2.99 -29.00
CA LYS A 210 -9.85 2.63 -29.58
C LYS A 210 -10.38 3.60 -30.65
N LEU A 211 -9.48 4.22 -31.40
CA LEU A 211 -9.87 5.07 -32.52
C LEU A 211 -10.51 4.31 -33.69
N ASP A 212 -10.56 2.97 -33.63
CA ASP A 212 -11.29 2.11 -34.54
C ASP A 212 -12.82 2.13 -34.35
N ARG A 213 -13.32 2.73 -33.26
CA ARG A 213 -14.76 2.80 -32.97
C ARG A 213 -15.44 3.90 -33.77
N GLU A 214 -16.69 3.65 -34.17
CA GLU A 214 -17.46 4.58 -35.02
C GLU A 214 -17.60 5.99 -34.43
N ASN A 215 -17.76 6.09 -33.11
CA ASN A 215 -17.92 7.34 -32.37
C ASN A 215 -16.60 7.89 -31.79
N ALA A 216 -15.44 7.40 -32.25
CA ALA A 216 -14.17 7.87 -31.75
C ALA A 216 -13.88 9.29 -32.25
N ASP A 217 -13.54 10.19 -31.32
CA ASP A 217 -13.21 11.58 -31.61
C ASP A 217 -11.98 12.00 -30.79
N PHE A 218 -10.87 12.16 -31.51
CA PHE A 218 -9.60 12.59 -30.94
C PHE A 218 -9.68 14.01 -30.38
N GLN A 219 -10.37 14.93 -31.06
CA GLN A 219 -10.46 16.32 -30.64
C GLN A 219 -11.32 16.48 -29.38
N LEU A 220 -12.38 15.68 -29.27
CA LEU A 220 -13.17 15.57 -28.05
C LEU A 220 -12.32 15.04 -26.89
N SER A 221 -11.52 14.00 -27.14
CA SER A 221 -10.62 13.43 -26.12
C SER A 221 -9.58 14.45 -25.63
N LEU A 222 -8.99 15.23 -26.56
CA LEU A 222 -8.05 16.31 -26.23
C LEU A 222 -8.72 17.45 -25.46
N SER A 223 -9.93 17.85 -25.85
CA SER A 223 -10.69 18.89 -25.14
C SER A 223 -11.09 18.43 -23.72
N SER A 224 -11.41 17.14 -23.58
CA SER A 224 -11.69 16.50 -22.30
C SER A 224 -10.46 16.48 -21.39
N LEU A 225 -9.27 16.17 -21.91
CA LEU A 225 -8.00 16.28 -21.18
C LEU A 225 -7.81 17.70 -20.61
N CYS A 226 -7.87 18.71 -21.47
CA CYS A 226 -7.63 20.11 -21.06
C CYS A 226 -8.66 20.65 -20.06
N SER A 227 -9.92 20.21 -20.15
CA SER A 227 -11.00 20.71 -19.28
C SER A 227 -11.10 19.98 -17.94
N GLN A 228 -10.69 18.71 -17.89
CA GLN A 228 -10.95 17.83 -16.75
C GLN A 228 -9.72 17.43 -15.95
N LEU A 229 -8.51 17.54 -16.52
CA LEU A 229 -7.24 17.21 -15.87
C LEU A 229 -6.35 18.46 -15.84
N ALA A 230 -5.77 18.72 -14.68
CA ALA A 230 -4.92 19.85 -14.27
C ALA A 230 -4.62 20.96 -15.31
N SER A 231 -4.93 22.21 -14.93
CA SER A 231 -4.80 23.43 -15.75
C SER A 231 -3.38 24.01 -15.88
N THR A 232 -2.37 23.40 -15.25
CA THR A 232 -0.98 23.91 -15.24
C THR A 232 -0.06 23.21 -16.25
N VAL A 233 -0.44 22.04 -16.76
CA VAL A 233 0.38 21.21 -17.67
C VAL A 233 -0.21 21.24 -19.08
N ARG A 234 0.64 21.38 -20.10
CA ARG A 234 0.22 21.49 -21.49
C ARG A 234 0.14 20.11 -22.12
N TYR A 235 -1.03 19.77 -22.70
CA TYR A 235 -1.21 18.55 -23.47
C TYR A 235 -0.91 18.83 -24.94
N VAL A 236 0.11 18.16 -25.48
CA VAL A 236 0.57 18.45 -26.83
C VAL A 236 0.46 17.20 -27.72
N PRO A 237 -0.37 17.23 -28.79
CA PRO A 237 -0.47 16.11 -29.71
C PRO A 237 0.83 15.96 -30.50
N ILE A 238 1.40 14.76 -30.47
CA ILE A 238 2.55 14.39 -31.30
C ILE A 238 2.17 13.50 -32.46
N HIS A 239 1.02 12.82 -32.38
CA HIS A 239 0.44 12.05 -33.47
C HIS A 239 -0.92 12.62 -33.86
N TRP A 240 -1.20 12.63 -35.16
CA TRP A 240 -2.51 13.02 -35.71
C TRP A 240 -3.19 11.81 -36.37
N PRO A 241 -4.45 11.49 -36.03
CA PRO A 241 -5.12 10.31 -36.56
C PRO A 241 -5.52 10.50 -38.03
N VAL A 242 -5.39 9.42 -38.82
CA VAL A 242 -5.80 9.38 -40.23
C VAL A 242 -6.91 8.35 -40.40
N SER A 243 -8.03 8.79 -40.97
CA SER A 243 -9.15 7.93 -41.33
C SER A 243 -9.40 7.94 -42.83
N VAL A 244 -10.21 7.01 -43.34
CA VAL A 244 -10.60 6.97 -44.75
C VAL A 244 -11.19 8.32 -45.23
N GLN A 245 -11.87 9.05 -44.34
CA GLN A 245 -12.49 10.34 -44.66
C GLN A 245 -11.46 11.47 -44.88
N SER A 246 -10.23 11.29 -44.39
CA SER A 246 -9.11 12.24 -44.57
C SER A 246 -8.54 12.20 -45.99
N LEU A 247 -8.80 11.13 -46.75
CA LEU A 247 -8.28 10.93 -48.09
C LEU A 247 -9.02 11.79 -49.14
N ALA A 248 -8.29 12.21 -50.17
CA ALA A 248 -8.86 12.92 -51.31
C ALA A 248 -9.76 12.00 -52.15
N LYS A 249 -10.95 12.49 -52.54
CA LYS A 249 -11.83 11.74 -53.46
C LYS A 249 -11.17 11.64 -54.85
N PRO A 250 -11.16 10.47 -55.50
CA PRO A 250 -10.78 10.40 -56.90
C PRO A 250 -11.88 11.03 -57.77
N GLY A 251 -11.63 12.24 -58.31
CA GLY A 251 -12.33 12.76 -59.49
C GLY A 251 -13.52 13.73 -59.32
N GLU A 252 -13.76 14.35 -58.16
CA GLU A 252 -14.82 15.38 -58.04
C GLU A 252 -14.30 16.80 -58.30
N ASN A 253 -14.70 17.38 -59.44
CA ASN A 253 -14.77 18.83 -59.60
C ASN A 253 -15.72 19.43 -58.56
N PRO A 254 -15.47 20.64 -58.01
CA PRO A 254 -16.27 21.22 -56.95
C PRO A 254 -17.65 21.64 -57.49
N SER A 255 -18.71 20.88 -57.20
CA SER A 255 -20.09 21.35 -57.35
C SER A 255 -20.55 22.09 -56.07
N PRO A 256 -21.48 23.06 -56.16
CA PRO A 256 -21.75 24.00 -55.06
C PRO A 256 -22.68 23.47 -53.96
N ASP A 257 -23.20 22.25 -54.09
CA ASP A 257 -24.27 21.76 -53.22
C ASP A 257 -23.75 21.08 -51.94
N ARG A 258 -23.43 21.93 -50.95
CA ARG A 258 -22.94 21.60 -49.59
C ARG A 258 -23.85 20.67 -48.76
N LYS A 259 -25.07 20.34 -49.19
CA LYS A 259 -26.05 19.57 -48.40
C LYS A 259 -26.05 18.07 -48.70
N GLU A 260 -25.77 17.64 -49.94
CA GLU A 260 -25.71 16.21 -50.29
C GLU A 260 -24.37 15.57 -49.88
N ALA A 261 -23.27 16.33 -49.91
CA ALA A 261 -21.96 15.88 -49.45
C ALA A 261 -21.90 15.54 -47.94
N LYS A 262 -22.74 16.17 -47.09
CA LYS A 262 -22.84 15.85 -45.66
C LYS A 262 -23.62 14.56 -45.38
N SER A 263 -24.54 14.18 -46.27
CA SER A 263 -25.31 12.93 -46.16
C SER A 263 -24.47 11.72 -46.57
N ALA A 264 -23.73 11.82 -47.67
CA ALA A 264 -22.81 10.77 -48.13
C ALA A 264 -21.59 10.55 -47.20
N ARG A 265 -21.14 11.61 -46.50
CA ARG A 265 -20.07 11.53 -45.47
C ARG A 265 -20.45 10.66 -44.25
N ARG A 266 -21.74 10.45 -43.96
CA ARG A 266 -22.20 9.59 -42.85
C ARG A 266 -22.25 8.10 -43.20
N SER A 267 -22.19 7.76 -44.49
CA SER A 267 -22.40 6.38 -44.97
C SER A 267 -21.11 5.60 -45.24
N ALA A 268 -19.98 6.29 -45.39
CA ALA A 268 -18.65 5.67 -45.42
C ALA A 268 -18.07 5.69 -44.01
N GLY A 269 -17.98 4.51 -43.37
CA GLY A 269 -17.55 4.38 -41.98
C GLY A 269 -16.23 5.09 -41.67
N THR A 270 -16.09 5.55 -40.42
CA THR A 270 -14.88 6.16 -39.84
C THR A 270 -13.81 5.09 -39.60
N HIS A 271 -13.30 4.47 -40.67
CA HIS A 271 -12.24 3.47 -40.51
C HIS A 271 -10.89 4.16 -40.28
N PHE A 272 -10.31 3.92 -39.11
CA PHE A 272 -8.98 4.38 -38.73
C PHE A 272 -7.91 3.59 -39.50
N MET A 273 -7.07 4.28 -40.27
CA MET A 273 -6.11 3.65 -41.19
C MET A 273 -4.65 3.76 -40.72
N GLY A 274 -4.34 4.81 -39.97
CA GLY A 274 -2.97 5.13 -39.62
C GLY A 274 -2.85 6.48 -38.92
N LEU A 275 -1.64 6.99 -38.84
CA LEU A 275 -1.35 8.24 -38.14
C LEU A 275 -0.21 9.01 -38.83
N ILE A 276 -0.19 10.32 -38.61
CA ILE A 276 0.91 11.20 -39.00
C ILE A 276 1.68 11.57 -37.74
N ASP A 277 2.98 11.30 -37.72
CA ASP A 277 3.88 11.81 -36.70
C ASP A 277 4.16 13.28 -36.95
N LEU A 278 3.71 14.16 -36.07
CA LEU A 278 3.86 15.62 -36.18
C LEU A 278 5.29 16.08 -35.89
N VAL A 279 6.14 15.24 -35.29
CA VAL A 279 7.55 15.56 -35.02
C VAL A 279 8.39 15.33 -36.26
N THR A 280 8.26 14.15 -36.88
CA THR A 280 9.02 13.80 -38.10
C THR A 280 8.30 14.12 -39.41
N MET A 281 7.01 14.46 -39.36
CA MET A 281 6.11 14.61 -40.52
C MET A 281 6.10 13.39 -41.44
N LYS A 282 6.15 12.21 -40.83
CA LYS A 282 6.00 10.93 -41.53
C LYS A 282 4.58 10.41 -41.37
N PHE A 283 3.95 10.03 -42.48
CA PHE A 283 2.70 9.28 -42.47
C PHE A 283 3.00 7.79 -42.35
N LEU A 284 2.40 7.14 -41.36
CA LEU A 284 2.48 5.72 -41.10
C LEU A 284 1.12 5.07 -41.45
N ASP A 285 1.12 4.23 -42.48
CA ASP A 285 -0.08 3.61 -43.06
C ASP A 285 -0.14 2.10 -42.75
N TRP A 286 -1.19 1.68 -42.05
CA TRP A 286 -1.46 0.26 -41.75
C TRP A 286 -2.53 -0.36 -42.64
N SER A 287 -3.08 0.37 -43.62
CA SER A 287 -4.18 -0.11 -44.48
C SER A 287 -3.86 -1.38 -45.27
N GLN A 288 -2.57 -1.62 -45.57
CA GLN A 288 -2.09 -2.79 -46.31
C GLN A 288 -1.52 -3.89 -45.40
N CYS A 289 -1.56 -3.72 -44.08
CA CYS A 289 -1.03 -4.69 -43.12
C CYS A 289 -2.04 -5.83 -42.91
N THR A 290 -1.83 -6.96 -43.56
CA THR A 290 -2.68 -8.17 -43.41
C THR A 290 -2.28 -9.05 -42.23
N SER A 291 -1.05 -8.91 -41.73
CA SER A 291 -0.53 -9.61 -40.56
C SER A 291 -0.16 -8.62 -39.45
N PRO A 292 -0.28 -9.00 -38.17
CA PRO A 292 0.07 -8.13 -37.05
C PRO A 292 1.55 -7.70 -37.05
N ASP A 293 2.46 -8.53 -37.57
CA ASP A 293 3.90 -8.23 -37.67
C ASP A 293 4.27 -7.34 -38.87
N ALA A 294 3.31 -7.02 -39.74
CA ALA A 294 3.61 -6.21 -40.91
C ALA A 294 3.97 -4.78 -40.48
N LEU A 295 5.10 -4.29 -40.97
CA LEU A 295 5.52 -2.90 -40.75
C LEU A 295 4.62 -1.95 -41.57
N PRO A 296 4.26 -0.78 -41.01
CA PRO A 296 3.49 0.21 -41.74
C PRO A 296 4.27 0.75 -42.93
N GLN A 297 3.55 1.09 -44.00
CA GLN A 297 4.15 1.88 -45.07
C GLN A 297 4.40 3.29 -44.55
N THR A 298 5.66 3.73 -44.64
CA THR A 298 6.08 5.05 -44.18
C THR A 298 6.24 5.97 -45.38
N SER A 299 5.67 7.17 -45.31
CA SER A 299 5.89 8.19 -46.34
C SER A 299 6.24 9.55 -45.73
N ASP A 300 7.34 10.14 -46.20
CA ASP A 300 7.82 11.45 -45.78
C ASP A 300 6.99 12.55 -46.44
N LEU A 301 6.27 13.33 -45.62
CA LEU A 301 5.42 14.41 -46.10
C LEU A 301 6.22 15.68 -46.41
N LEU A 302 7.32 15.96 -45.70
CA LEU A 302 8.15 17.14 -45.93
C LEU A 302 8.87 17.04 -47.28
N HIS A 303 9.46 15.89 -47.58
CA HIS A 303 10.09 15.65 -48.89
C HIS A 303 9.07 15.83 -50.03
N LYS A 304 7.84 15.33 -49.87
CA LYS A 304 6.77 15.50 -50.87
C LYS A 304 6.37 16.96 -51.02
N LEU A 305 6.21 17.70 -49.93
CA LEU A 305 5.84 19.12 -49.94
C LEU A 305 6.91 20.00 -50.60
N HIS A 306 8.21 19.67 -50.44
CA HIS A 306 9.30 20.46 -51.01
C HIS A 306 9.58 20.16 -52.49
N HIS A 307 9.29 18.94 -52.96
CA HIS A 307 9.65 18.48 -54.31
C HIS A 307 8.50 18.36 -55.31
N SER A 308 7.23 18.55 -54.90
CA SER A 308 6.09 18.54 -55.84
C SER A 308 5.63 19.95 -56.20
N GLY A 309 5.79 20.32 -57.47
CA GLY A 309 5.04 21.43 -58.09
C GLY A 309 3.53 21.11 -58.17
N PRO A 310 2.70 21.91 -58.86
CA PRO A 310 1.23 21.86 -58.78
C PRO A 310 0.59 20.68 -59.53
N VAL A 311 1.10 19.46 -59.35
CA VAL A 311 0.55 18.21 -59.87
C VAL A 311 0.66 17.11 -58.81
N SER A 312 -0.49 16.71 -58.27
CA SER A 312 -0.74 15.54 -57.41
C SER A 312 -0.02 15.50 -56.05
N THR A 313 -0.19 16.55 -55.25
CA THR A 313 0.12 16.51 -53.80
C THR A 313 -0.84 15.57 -53.07
N SER A 314 -0.30 14.45 -52.57
CA SER A 314 -0.81 13.61 -51.47
C SER A 314 -2.17 12.91 -51.67
N ASN A 315 -2.29 11.68 -51.18
CA ASN A 315 -3.58 10.98 -51.07
C ASN A 315 -4.59 11.68 -50.12
N PHE A 316 -4.25 12.84 -49.56
CA PHE A 316 -5.00 13.58 -48.55
C PHE A 316 -5.67 14.82 -49.13
N SER A 317 -6.82 15.21 -48.57
CA SER A 317 -7.45 16.48 -48.92
C SER A 317 -6.62 17.69 -48.46
N SER A 318 -6.69 18.81 -49.18
CA SER A 318 -5.97 20.05 -48.82
C SER A 318 -6.41 20.60 -47.46
N GLU A 319 -7.71 20.54 -47.15
CA GLU A 319 -8.30 20.93 -45.86
C GLU A 319 -7.71 20.11 -44.69
N PHE A 320 -7.56 18.79 -44.89
CA PHE A 320 -6.95 17.92 -43.88
C PHE A 320 -5.46 18.22 -43.68
N MET A 321 -4.71 18.41 -44.77
CA MET A 321 -3.28 18.75 -44.68
C MET A 321 -3.05 20.10 -43.99
N GLN A 322 -3.87 21.12 -44.23
CA GLN A 322 -3.82 22.38 -43.47
C GLN A 322 -4.06 22.14 -41.98
N THR A 323 -5.04 21.32 -41.63
CA THR A 323 -5.32 20.97 -40.22
C THR A 323 -4.11 20.33 -39.54
N VAL A 324 -3.38 19.44 -40.25
CA VAL A 324 -2.16 18.79 -39.74
C VAL A 324 -1.02 19.80 -39.55
N LEU A 325 -0.82 20.71 -40.51
CA LEU A 325 0.19 21.77 -40.40
C LEU A 325 -0.13 22.72 -39.24
N ASP A 326 -1.39 23.14 -39.10
CA ASP A 326 -1.84 23.96 -37.97
C ASP A 326 -1.61 23.25 -36.62
N ALA A 327 -1.84 21.93 -36.56
CA ALA A 327 -1.55 21.14 -35.36
C ALA A 327 -0.04 21.08 -35.06
N ARG A 328 0.81 20.95 -36.08
CA ARG A 328 2.28 21.00 -35.92
C ARG A 328 2.75 22.38 -35.46
N ILE A 329 2.20 23.47 -36.00
CA ILE A 329 2.52 24.84 -35.54
C ILE A 329 2.17 25.01 -34.07
N ARG A 330 1.00 24.53 -33.64
CA ARG A 330 0.61 24.56 -32.22
C ARG A 330 1.56 23.76 -31.35
N LEU A 331 1.95 22.55 -31.75
CA LEU A 331 2.96 21.74 -31.05
C LEU A 331 4.27 22.51 -30.86
N LEU A 332 4.76 23.17 -31.92
CA LEU A 332 6.00 23.95 -31.87
C LEU A 332 5.89 25.19 -30.98
N ALA A 333 4.77 25.91 -31.06
CA ALA A 333 4.52 27.10 -30.24
C ALA A 333 4.46 26.74 -28.75
N GLU A 334 3.70 25.71 -28.38
CA GLU A 334 3.58 25.24 -27.00
C GLU A 334 4.93 24.76 -26.44
N LEU A 335 5.76 24.11 -27.25
CA LEU A 335 7.12 23.71 -26.85
C LEU A 335 8.07 24.91 -26.71
N ALA A 336 8.00 25.88 -27.62
CA ALA A 336 8.85 27.08 -27.60
C ALA A 336 8.57 27.96 -26.37
N GLU A 337 7.36 27.92 -25.81
CA GLU A 337 7.07 28.62 -24.55
C GLU A 337 7.78 28.01 -23.33
N VAL A 338 8.25 26.77 -23.43
CA VAL A 338 8.79 25.99 -22.29
C VAL A 338 10.29 25.68 -22.46
N ASP A 339 10.78 25.60 -23.69
CA ASP A 339 12.16 25.26 -24.02
C ASP A 339 12.87 26.41 -24.76
N GLU A 340 13.83 27.05 -24.07
CA GLU A 340 14.56 28.22 -24.58
C GLU A 340 15.33 27.93 -25.89
N GLU A 341 15.97 26.76 -25.99
CA GLU A 341 16.75 26.37 -27.18
C GLU A 341 15.87 26.23 -28.42
N LEU A 342 14.68 25.64 -28.26
CA LEU A 342 13.69 25.56 -29.33
C LEU A 342 13.11 26.95 -29.67
N ALA A 343 12.86 27.79 -28.67
CA ALA A 343 12.29 29.12 -28.85
C ALA A 343 13.15 30.01 -29.76
N ASP A 344 14.47 30.00 -29.54
CA ASP A 344 15.43 30.77 -30.34
C ASP A 344 15.38 30.36 -31.82
N HIS A 345 15.31 29.06 -32.10
CA HIS A 345 15.20 28.54 -33.47
C HIS A 345 13.83 28.81 -34.08
N PHE A 346 12.76 28.69 -33.29
CA PHE A 346 11.39 28.95 -33.73
C PHE A 346 11.21 30.41 -34.18
N LEU A 347 11.80 31.37 -33.45
CA LEU A 347 11.76 32.79 -33.80
C LEU A 347 12.65 33.16 -35.01
N ALA A 348 13.67 32.35 -35.30
CA ALA A 348 14.60 32.59 -36.40
C ALA A 348 14.10 32.12 -37.77
N VAL A 349 12.99 31.38 -37.83
CA VAL A 349 12.52 30.66 -39.02
C VAL A 349 11.14 31.15 -39.46
N ASP A 350 10.99 31.57 -40.71
CA ASP A 350 9.73 32.14 -41.26
C ASP A 350 8.63 31.08 -41.50
N HIS A 351 8.98 29.79 -41.61
CA HIS A 351 8.07 28.66 -41.82
C HIS A 351 8.43 27.45 -40.92
N PRO A 352 8.19 27.55 -39.60
CA PRO A 352 8.63 26.54 -38.65
C PRO A 352 8.00 25.16 -38.90
N GLU A 353 6.79 25.10 -39.44
CA GLU A 353 6.08 23.87 -39.82
C GLU A 353 6.83 23.03 -40.86
N HIS A 354 7.62 23.67 -41.73
CA HIS A 354 8.36 23.01 -42.81
C HIS A 354 9.85 22.87 -42.50
N LEU A 355 10.43 23.85 -41.80
CA LEU A 355 11.88 24.01 -41.71
C LEU A 355 12.49 23.57 -40.37
N MET A 356 11.66 23.33 -39.34
CA MET A 356 12.17 22.90 -38.03
C MET A 356 12.73 21.46 -38.06
N PRO A 357 13.99 21.23 -37.61
CA PRO A 357 14.58 19.91 -37.54
C PRO A 357 13.87 19.00 -36.52
N SER A 358 13.59 17.75 -36.89
CA SER A 358 12.94 16.78 -35.99
C SER A 358 13.77 16.46 -34.75
N GLU A 359 15.10 16.41 -34.86
CA GLU A 359 16.01 16.13 -33.73
C GLU A 359 15.89 17.19 -32.63
N LEU A 360 15.81 18.47 -33.02
CA LEU A 360 15.65 19.58 -32.09
C LEU A 360 14.30 19.48 -31.37
N ILE A 361 13.21 19.21 -32.11
CA ILE A 361 11.86 19.02 -31.55
C ILE A 361 11.85 17.84 -30.56
N GLN A 362 12.46 16.71 -30.92
CA GLN A 362 12.53 15.53 -30.04
C GLN A 362 13.29 15.83 -28.75
N SER A 363 14.42 16.53 -28.84
CA SER A 363 15.22 16.90 -27.66
C SER A 363 14.49 17.86 -26.72
N ALA A 364 13.80 18.86 -27.26
CA ALA A 364 12.98 19.82 -26.52
C ALA A 364 11.79 19.11 -25.85
N LEU A 365 11.07 18.28 -26.61
CA LEU A 365 9.94 17.50 -26.12
C LEU A 365 10.35 16.58 -24.96
N LYS A 366 11.50 15.90 -25.08
CA LYS A 366 12.06 15.08 -24.00
C LYS A 366 12.35 15.88 -22.74
N ARG A 367 13.04 17.03 -22.86
CA ARG A 367 13.36 17.90 -21.71
C ARG A 367 12.09 18.42 -21.04
N ALA A 368 11.12 18.88 -21.82
CA ALA A 368 9.85 19.40 -21.30
C ALA A 368 9.00 18.31 -20.63
N THR A 369 9.00 17.09 -21.19
CA THR A 369 8.30 15.93 -20.61
C THR A 369 8.91 15.53 -19.27
N HIS A 370 10.24 15.46 -19.18
CA HIS A 370 10.94 15.14 -17.92
C HIS A 370 10.68 16.17 -16.80
N ARG A 371 10.46 17.45 -17.16
CA ARG A 371 10.12 18.52 -16.21
C ARG A 371 8.65 18.53 -15.80
N GLY A 372 7.81 17.68 -16.42
CA GLY A 372 6.36 17.65 -16.17
C GLY A 372 5.61 18.88 -16.67
N GLN A 373 6.21 19.67 -17.58
CA GLN A 373 5.60 20.89 -18.12
C GLN A 373 4.72 20.60 -19.35
N ILE A 374 5.08 19.57 -20.11
CA ILE A 374 4.37 19.10 -21.30
C ILE A 374 4.09 17.60 -21.18
N ILE A 375 2.91 17.18 -21.63
CA ILE A 375 2.52 15.77 -21.74
C ILE A 375 2.25 15.47 -23.22
N PRO A 376 3.09 14.62 -23.86
CA PRO A 376 2.87 14.18 -25.23
C PRO A 376 1.61 13.31 -25.35
N VAL A 377 0.76 13.61 -26.35
CA VAL A 377 -0.46 12.86 -26.66
C VAL A 377 -0.28 12.07 -27.95
N LEU A 378 -0.41 10.76 -27.84
CA LEU A 378 -0.33 9.76 -28.89
C LEU A 378 -1.71 9.21 -29.21
N VAL A 379 -1.84 8.63 -30.41
CA VAL A 379 -3.07 7.99 -30.88
C VAL A 379 -2.83 6.57 -31.38
N GLY A 380 -3.85 5.72 -31.27
CA GLY A 380 -3.81 4.38 -31.86
C GLY A 380 -5.06 3.53 -31.63
N SER A 381 -4.99 2.27 -32.07
CA SER A 381 -5.94 1.22 -31.77
C SER A 381 -5.21 -0.07 -31.43
N SER A 382 -5.24 -0.44 -30.14
CA SER A 382 -4.62 -1.67 -29.64
C SER A 382 -5.30 -2.93 -30.20
N ARG A 383 -6.58 -2.86 -30.56
CA ARG A 383 -7.33 -3.97 -31.14
C ARG A 383 -6.88 -4.24 -32.58
N GLN A 384 -6.67 -3.18 -33.36
CA GLN A 384 -6.23 -3.29 -34.75
C GLN A 384 -4.70 -3.34 -34.91
N ASN A 385 -3.94 -3.30 -33.81
CA ASN A 385 -2.48 -3.25 -33.79
C ASN A 385 -1.88 -1.99 -34.44
N ILE A 386 -2.62 -0.87 -34.42
CA ILE A 386 -2.20 0.40 -35.01
C ILE A 386 -1.67 1.32 -33.91
N GLY A 387 -0.46 1.86 -34.07
CA GLY A 387 0.11 2.86 -33.17
C GLY A 387 0.81 2.31 -31.92
N ILE A 388 0.99 0.99 -31.79
CA ILE A 388 1.69 0.38 -30.64
C ILE A 388 3.22 0.51 -30.76
N GLN A 389 3.80 0.33 -31.95
CA GLN A 389 5.24 0.50 -32.16
C GLN A 389 5.66 1.96 -31.92
N PRO A 390 4.97 2.98 -32.47
CA PRO A 390 5.25 4.37 -32.12
C PRO A 390 5.08 4.69 -30.63
N LEU A 391 4.19 4.00 -29.92
CA LEU A 391 4.05 4.12 -28.47
C LEU A 391 5.28 3.56 -27.73
N LEU A 392 5.81 2.40 -28.16
CA LEU A 392 7.04 1.83 -27.62
C LEU A 392 8.26 2.73 -27.89
N ASP A 393 8.34 3.30 -29.09
CA ASP A 393 9.38 4.28 -29.44
C ASP A 393 9.29 5.52 -28.54
N ALA A 394 8.08 6.09 -28.36
CA ALA A 394 7.86 7.24 -27.49
C ALA A 394 8.22 6.99 -26.02
N ILE A 395 8.01 5.77 -25.50
CA ILE A 395 8.45 5.38 -24.16
C ILE A 395 9.97 5.45 -24.04
N VAL A 396 10.69 4.95 -25.04
CA VAL A 396 12.16 4.99 -25.05
C VAL A 396 12.68 6.42 -25.19
N ASP A 397 12.05 7.20 -26.07
CA ASP A 397 12.53 8.52 -26.47
C ASP A 397 12.24 9.60 -25.42
N TYR A 398 11.02 9.62 -24.87
CA TYR A 398 10.50 10.74 -24.07
C TYR A 398 10.34 10.47 -22.58
N LEU A 399 10.21 9.21 -22.14
CA LEU A 399 10.14 8.90 -20.69
C LEU A 399 11.55 8.79 -20.08
N PRO A 400 11.70 9.15 -18.79
CA PRO A 400 13.00 9.15 -18.12
C PRO A 400 13.52 7.74 -17.87
N ASN A 401 14.84 7.67 -17.72
CA ASN A 401 15.52 6.50 -17.17
C ASN A 401 15.70 6.66 -15.64
N PRO A 402 16.08 5.60 -14.92
CA PRO A 402 16.26 5.65 -13.46
C PRO A 402 17.22 6.73 -12.95
N THR A 403 18.18 7.16 -13.77
CA THR A 403 19.15 8.20 -13.38
C THR A 403 18.61 9.62 -13.51
N ASN A 404 17.56 9.83 -14.32
CA ASN A 404 17.02 11.14 -14.65
C ASN A 404 15.80 11.53 -13.81
N HIS A 405 15.16 10.57 -13.14
CA HIS A 405 14.02 10.81 -12.26
C HIS A 405 14.43 10.55 -10.82
N LYS A 406 14.12 11.49 -9.92
CA LYS A 406 14.44 11.32 -8.50
C LYS A 406 13.39 10.41 -7.87
N ALA A 407 13.80 9.46 -7.05
CA ALA A 407 12.88 8.63 -6.28
C ALA A 407 11.85 9.50 -5.52
N PRO A 408 10.65 9.03 -5.20
CA PRO A 408 9.68 9.82 -4.44
C PRO A 408 10.24 10.35 -3.11
N ALA A 409 9.80 11.53 -2.66
CA ALA A 409 10.31 12.16 -1.44
C ALA A 409 10.25 11.28 -0.16
N PRO A 410 9.22 10.43 0.06
CA PRO A 410 9.24 9.46 1.16
C PRO A 410 10.38 8.45 1.04
N VAL A 411 10.63 7.96 -0.16
CA VAL A 411 11.68 6.98 -0.48
C VAL A 411 13.06 7.61 -0.38
N GLN A 412 13.24 8.84 -0.85
CA GLN A 412 14.50 9.59 -0.71
C GLN A 412 14.88 9.80 0.75
N ARG A 413 13.92 10.21 1.59
CA ARG A 413 14.14 10.39 3.04
C ARG A 413 14.64 9.09 3.67
N LEU A 414 14.01 7.98 3.29
CA LEU A 414 14.35 6.64 3.75
C LEU A 414 15.76 6.21 3.33
N ILE A 415 16.11 6.38 2.04
CA ILE A 415 17.44 6.07 1.50
C ILE A 415 18.51 6.91 2.22
N HIS A 416 18.26 8.21 2.38
CA HIS A 416 19.17 9.13 3.07
C HIS A 416 19.39 8.72 4.53
N GLN A 417 18.35 8.29 5.24
CA GLN A 417 18.46 7.80 6.61
C GLN A 417 19.32 6.53 6.69
N VAL A 418 19.09 5.53 5.83
CA VAL A 418 19.91 4.29 5.80
C VAL A 418 21.39 4.60 5.49
N TRP A 419 21.67 5.54 4.59
CA TRP A 419 23.04 5.96 4.29
C TRP A 419 23.72 6.68 5.46
N SER A 420 23.00 7.50 6.21
CA SER A 420 23.53 8.15 7.41
C SER A 420 23.91 7.12 8.49
N MET A 421 23.20 6.00 8.56
CA MET A 421 23.48 4.92 9.51
C MET A 421 24.69 4.04 9.08
N TYR A 422 24.96 3.94 7.78
CA TYR A 422 26.01 3.06 7.25
C TYR A 422 27.35 3.77 7.00
N SER A 423 27.34 5.09 6.75
CA SER A 423 28.54 5.87 6.43
C SER A 423 28.92 6.81 7.58
N HIS A 424 30.18 6.77 8.03
CA HIS A 424 30.73 7.76 8.98
C HIS A 424 31.04 9.13 8.32
N SER A 425 30.59 9.30 7.07
CA SER A 425 30.81 10.51 6.28
C SER A 425 29.53 11.33 6.31
N ARG A 426 29.63 12.67 6.38
CA ARG A 426 28.44 13.53 6.25
C ARG A 426 27.67 13.09 4.99
N PRO A 427 26.36 12.83 5.08
CA PRO A 427 25.57 12.58 3.88
C PRO A 427 25.76 13.77 2.93
N PRO A 428 25.83 13.53 1.60
CA PRO A 428 25.97 14.60 0.63
C PRO A 428 24.90 15.67 0.91
N THR A 429 25.33 16.92 1.01
CA THR A 429 24.42 18.05 1.26
C THR A 429 23.56 18.27 0.02
N GLY A 430 22.29 17.85 0.11
CA GLY A 430 21.29 17.94 -0.96
C GLY A 430 20.55 16.62 -1.12
N PHE A 431 19.24 16.66 -1.39
CA PHE A 431 18.41 15.47 -1.69
C PHE A 431 18.75 14.80 -3.04
N ASP A 432 19.87 15.16 -3.65
CA ASP A 432 20.38 14.57 -4.88
C ASP A 432 21.22 13.35 -4.51
N LEU A 433 20.56 12.23 -4.20
CA LEU A 433 21.23 10.94 -4.15
C LEU A 433 21.69 10.63 -5.58
N PRO A 434 23.01 10.59 -5.89
CA PRO A 434 23.45 10.16 -7.20
C PRO A 434 23.03 8.69 -7.35
N VAL A 435 22.15 8.42 -8.31
CA VAL A 435 21.92 7.07 -8.83
C VAL A 435 23.21 6.65 -9.49
N ALA A 436 24.16 6.12 -8.72
CA ALA A 436 25.44 5.72 -9.25
C ALA A 436 26.16 4.71 -8.36
N ASP A 437 26.52 3.60 -9.00
CA ASP A 437 27.54 2.60 -8.65
C ASP A 437 27.06 1.31 -7.93
N SER A 438 27.35 0.17 -8.55
CA SER A 438 27.15 -1.18 -7.99
C SER A 438 27.96 -1.43 -6.72
N ALA A 439 28.97 -0.59 -6.46
CA ALA A 439 29.80 -0.58 -5.27
C ALA A 439 29.10 -0.02 -4.02
N GLN A 440 27.97 0.68 -4.18
CA GLN A 440 27.18 1.19 -3.06
C GLN A 440 26.40 0.07 -2.35
N PRO A 441 26.08 0.22 -1.05
CA PRO A 441 25.26 -0.74 -0.34
C PRO A 441 23.87 -0.88 -0.98
N PRO A 442 23.31 -2.10 -1.07
CA PRO A 442 22.02 -2.32 -1.71
C PRO A 442 20.90 -1.63 -0.92
N VAL A 443 20.08 -0.84 -1.61
CA VAL A 443 18.85 -0.25 -1.06
C VAL A 443 17.70 -0.54 -2.01
N LEU A 444 16.66 -1.21 -1.49
CA LEU A 444 15.54 -1.70 -2.27
C LEU A 444 14.22 -1.37 -1.61
N LEU A 445 13.22 -1.00 -2.41
CA LEU A 445 11.84 -0.88 -1.96
C LEU A 445 11.03 -2.08 -2.43
N VAL A 446 10.37 -2.76 -1.50
CA VAL A 446 9.42 -3.84 -1.78
C VAL A 446 8.07 -3.20 -2.01
N PHE A 447 7.51 -3.32 -3.21
CA PHE A 447 6.19 -2.73 -3.51
C PHE A 447 5.09 -3.78 -3.60
N LYS A 448 5.46 -5.06 -3.84
CA LYS A 448 4.50 -6.16 -3.92
C LYS A 448 5.12 -7.47 -3.44
N VAL A 449 4.36 -8.26 -2.69
CA VAL A 449 4.71 -9.63 -2.32
C VAL A 449 3.67 -10.57 -2.92
N CYS A 450 4.09 -11.52 -3.74
CA CYS A 450 3.22 -12.59 -4.23
C CYS A 450 3.66 -13.95 -3.65
N PHE A 451 2.74 -14.90 -3.59
CA PHE A 451 3.05 -16.24 -3.09
C PHE A 451 3.16 -17.22 -4.25
N ASP A 452 4.26 -17.99 -4.27
CA ASP A 452 4.43 -19.11 -5.19
C ASP A 452 4.29 -20.45 -4.45
N PRO A 453 3.46 -21.39 -4.95
CA PRO A 453 3.28 -22.69 -4.31
C PRO A 453 4.55 -23.53 -4.14
N HIS A 454 5.56 -23.35 -5.00
CA HIS A 454 6.79 -24.15 -4.98
C HIS A 454 7.96 -23.45 -4.30
N ARG A 455 8.01 -22.12 -4.32
CA ARG A 455 9.15 -21.31 -3.87
C ARG A 455 8.84 -20.43 -2.66
N GLY A 456 7.58 -20.40 -2.22
CA GLY A 456 7.12 -19.55 -1.13
C GLY A 456 6.98 -18.08 -1.56
N PRO A 457 7.17 -17.12 -0.65
CA PRO A 457 7.03 -15.69 -0.96
C PRO A 457 8.05 -15.21 -1.99
N LEU A 458 7.55 -14.46 -2.96
CA LEU A 458 8.30 -13.70 -3.94
C LEU A 458 8.04 -12.21 -3.70
N SER A 459 9.06 -11.47 -3.31
CA SER A 459 8.99 -10.03 -3.07
C SER A 459 9.46 -9.30 -4.33
N LEU A 460 8.56 -8.59 -5.00
CA LEU A 460 8.90 -7.69 -6.10
C LEU A 460 9.48 -6.40 -5.53
N VAL A 461 10.67 -6.05 -6.02
CA VAL A 461 11.48 -4.96 -5.50
C VAL A 461 11.98 -4.04 -6.59
N ARG A 462 12.12 -2.77 -6.24
CA ARG A 462 12.82 -1.73 -6.99
C ARG A 462 14.19 -1.50 -6.39
N ILE A 463 15.26 -1.66 -7.17
CA ILE A 463 16.64 -1.42 -6.72
C ILE A 463 17.00 0.04 -6.97
N TYR A 464 17.19 0.82 -5.89
CA TYR A 464 17.56 2.23 -5.97
C TYR A 464 19.07 2.48 -5.88
N SER A 465 19.79 1.60 -5.21
CA SER A 465 21.25 1.66 -5.07
C SER A 465 21.83 0.26 -4.90
N GLY A 466 23.07 0.07 -5.34
CA GLY A 466 23.82 -1.17 -5.23
C GLY A 466 23.34 -2.27 -6.19
N SER A 467 23.72 -3.51 -5.85
CA SER A 467 23.34 -4.70 -6.62
C SER A 467 22.94 -5.85 -5.68
N VAL A 468 22.06 -6.73 -6.16
CA VAL A 468 21.60 -7.92 -5.43
C VAL A 468 21.86 -9.16 -6.24
N LYS A 469 22.40 -10.19 -5.59
CA LYS A 469 22.73 -11.48 -6.17
C LYS A 469 22.12 -12.59 -5.32
N LYS A 470 22.03 -13.78 -5.90
CA LYS A 470 21.68 -14.98 -5.13
C LYS A 470 22.64 -15.16 -3.95
N GLY A 471 22.07 -15.29 -2.75
CA GLY A 471 22.81 -15.44 -1.50
C GLY A 471 23.08 -14.14 -0.74
N SER A 472 22.71 -12.97 -1.28
CA SER A 472 22.79 -11.69 -0.59
C SER A 472 22.00 -11.70 0.71
N LEU A 473 22.54 -11.07 1.75
CA LEU A 473 21.86 -10.83 3.02
C LEU A 473 21.34 -9.40 3.02
N LEU A 474 20.06 -9.23 3.33
CA LEU A 474 19.38 -7.94 3.37
C LEU A 474 18.69 -7.78 4.73
N THR A 475 18.77 -6.59 5.31
CA THR A 475 18.05 -6.25 6.53
C THR A 475 16.81 -5.46 6.17
N ASN A 476 15.68 -5.81 6.78
CA ASN A 476 14.46 -5.02 6.69
C ASN A 476 14.54 -3.84 7.67
N TRP A 477 14.47 -2.62 7.14
CA TRP A 477 14.60 -1.37 7.88
C TRP A 477 13.25 -0.71 8.19
N SER A 478 12.15 -1.12 7.56
CA SER A 478 10.84 -0.48 7.68
C SER A 478 9.98 -0.97 8.85
N LEU A 479 10.39 -2.07 9.50
CA LEU A 479 9.60 -2.62 10.60
C LEU A 479 9.69 -1.67 11.80
N ASN A 480 8.51 -1.21 12.29
CA ASN A 480 8.28 -0.69 13.65
C ASN A 480 8.52 -1.80 14.70
N ARG A 481 9.66 -2.49 14.61
CA ARG A 481 10.11 -3.52 15.52
C ARG A 481 11.39 -3.03 16.19
N THR A 482 11.51 -3.35 17.46
CA THR A 482 12.70 -3.08 18.28
C THR A 482 13.96 -3.78 17.77
N VAL A 483 13.83 -4.82 16.93
CA VAL A 483 14.98 -5.54 16.34
C VAL A 483 14.80 -5.71 14.82
N PRO A 484 15.73 -5.20 13.99
CA PRO A 484 15.67 -5.37 12.54
C PRO A 484 16.02 -6.81 12.15
N ILE A 485 15.24 -7.38 11.23
CA ILE A 485 15.38 -8.77 10.79
C ILE A 485 16.26 -8.83 9.54
N THR A 486 17.24 -9.73 9.53
CA THR A 486 18.10 -9.97 8.37
C THR A 486 17.71 -11.28 7.71
N GLU A 487 17.41 -11.21 6.42
CA GLU A 487 16.93 -12.33 5.61
C GLU A 487 17.89 -12.59 4.45
N LYS A 488 17.88 -13.83 3.93
CA LYS A 488 18.78 -14.25 2.86
C LYS A 488 18.02 -14.42 1.54
N VAL A 489 18.51 -13.77 0.49
CA VAL A 489 17.99 -13.92 -0.87
C VAL A 489 18.37 -15.30 -1.41
N LEU A 490 17.39 -16.15 -1.70
CA LEU A 490 17.58 -17.50 -2.24
C LEU A 490 17.62 -17.53 -3.77
N GLY A 491 17.05 -16.53 -4.42
CA GLY A 491 17.06 -16.38 -5.88
C GLY A 491 16.58 -15.00 -6.31
N VAL A 492 17.01 -14.58 -7.50
CA VAL A 492 16.63 -13.32 -8.14
C VAL A 492 16.01 -13.67 -9.50
N PHE A 493 14.82 -13.11 -9.77
CA PHE A 493 14.04 -13.45 -10.95
C PHE A 493 13.57 -12.21 -11.70
N GLN A 494 13.68 -12.24 -13.03
CA GLN A 494 12.99 -11.30 -13.90
C GLN A 494 11.58 -11.82 -14.18
N MET A 495 10.58 -10.97 -13.95
CA MET A 495 9.17 -11.31 -14.16
C MET A 495 8.71 -10.85 -15.53
N THR A 496 8.06 -11.75 -16.28
CA THR A 496 7.37 -11.47 -17.55
C THR A 496 5.99 -12.12 -17.47
N GLY A 497 5.06 -11.47 -16.78
CA GLY A 497 3.77 -12.08 -16.43
C GLY A 497 3.98 -13.32 -15.56
N ASP A 498 3.47 -14.47 -16.01
CA ASP A 498 3.63 -15.76 -15.33
C ASP A 498 5.03 -16.39 -15.51
N GLN A 499 5.78 -15.98 -16.53
CA GLN A 499 7.11 -16.51 -16.78
C GLN A 499 8.15 -15.84 -15.88
N ARG A 500 9.09 -16.65 -15.38
CA ARG A 500 10.11 -16.23 -14.42
C ARG A 500 11.47 -16.72 -14.85
N GLU A 501 12.33 -15.79 -15.22
CA GLU A 501 13.69 -16.09 -15.66
C GLU A 501 14.65 -15.83 -14.49
N SER A 502 15.50 -16.82 -14.16
CA SER A 502 16.50 -16.65 -13.10
C SER A 502 17.61 -15.74 -13.60
N VAL A 503 17.99 -14.74 -12.80
CA VAL A 503 19.07 -13.80 -13.11
C VAL A 503 20.16 -13.93 -12.03
N ASP A 504 21.42 -13.87 -12.43
CA ASP A 504 22.55 -14.00 -11.49
C ASP A 504 22.73 -12.77 -10.60
N CYS A 505 22.47 -11.59 -11.16
CA CYS A 505 22.66 -10.29 -10.53
C CYS A 505 21.65 -9.28 -11.08
N ALA A 506 21.04 -8.50 -10.20
CA ALA A 506 20.23 -7.34 -10.57
C ALA A 506 20.92 -6.06 -10.08
N THR A 507 20.99 -5.06 -10.96
CA THR A 507 21.69 -3.79 -10.72
C THR A 507 20.70 -2.67 -10.38
N THR A 508 21.25 -1.49 -10.07
CA THR A 508 20.47 -0.29 -9.81
C THR A 508 19.54 0.04 -10.99
N GLY A 509 18.32 0.48 -10.69
CA GLY A 509 17.34 0.86 -11.69
C GLY A 509 16.56 -0.30 -12.31
N SER A 510 16.73 -1.53 -11.82
CA SER A 510 15.93 -2.69 -12.25
C SER A 510 14.76 -3.00 -11.31
N ILE A 511 13.70 -3.61 -11.86
CA ILE A 511 12.60 -4.22 -11.09
C ILE A 511 12.71 -5.74 -11.21
N VAL A 512 12.86 -6.43 -10.08
CA VAL A 512 13.05 -7.89 -10.01
C VAL A 512 12.26 -8.50 -8.85
N ALA A 513 12.06 -9.82 -8.88
CA ALA A 513 11.48 -10.58 -7.78
C ALA A 513 12.56 -11.33 -7.00
N LEU A 514 12.52 -11.21 -5.66
CA LEU A 514 13.42 -11.90 -4.73
C LEU A 514 12.68 -13.05 -4.04
N ALA A 515 13.30 -14.22 -3.98
CA ALA A 515 12.78 -15.37 -3.24
C ALA A 515 13.48 -15.55 -1.89
N GLY A 516 12.75 -16.08 -0.90
CA GLY A 516 13.29 -16.47 0.40
C GLY A 516 13.16 -15.43 1.51
N LEU A 517 12.41 -14.35 1.28
CA LEU A 517 12.08 -13.34 2.29
C LEU A 517 10.75 -13.70 2.94
N GLU A 518 10.79 -14.26 4.14
CA GLU A 518 9.63 -14.75 4.88
C GLU A 518 8.94 -13.67 5.71
N SER A 519 9.71 -12.72 6.26
CA SER A 519 9.20 -11.67 7.16
C SER A 519 8.89 -10.34 6.49
N THR A 520 9.23 -10.21 5.21
CA THR A 520 9.11 -8.97 4.43
C THR A 520 7.69 -8.76 3.92
N HIS A 521 7.15 -7.56 4.14
CA HIS A 521 5.83 -7.11 3.70
C HIS A 521 5.92 -6.14 2.51
N SER A 522 4.81 -5.98 1.80
CA SER A 522 4.69 -4.92 0.80
C SER A 522 4.78 -3.53 1.47
N GLY A 523 5.61 -2.65 0.93
CA GLY A 523 5.94 -1.33 1.49
C GLY A 523 7.26 -1.31 2.27
N ASP A 524 7.87 -2.47 2.56
CA ASP A 524 9.11 -2.53 3.31
C ASP A 524 10.34 -2.08 2.50
N LEU A 525 11.29 -1.48 3.20
CA LEU A 525 12.59 -1.12 2.67
C LEU A 525 13.63 -2.13 3.14
N LEU A 526 14.34 -2.70 2.17
CA LEU A 526 15.45 -3.60 2.40
C LEU A 526 16.76 -2.85 2.17
N GLY A 527 17.73 -3.08 3.05
CA GLY A 527 19.00 -2.39 3.05
C GLY A 527 20.17 -3.30 3.43
N PRO A 528 21.38 -2.73 3.55
CA PRO A 528 22.57 -3.48 3.95
C PRO A 528 22.43 -4.04 5.37
N VAL A 529 23.19 -5.10 5.66
CA VAL A 529 23.21 -5.72 6.99
C VAL A 529 23.71 -4.74 8.04
N ARG A 530 22.95 -4.56 9.13
CA ARG A 530 23.35 -3.74 10.28
C ARG A 530 24.61 -4.35 10.92
N ARG A 531 25.69 -3.56 11.00
CA ARG A 531 26.90 -3.96 11.74
C ARG A 531 26.62 -3.77 13.23
N THR A 532 26.29 -4.84 13.95
CA THR A 532 26.33 -4.81 15.41
C THR A 532 27.80 -4.80 15.84
N SER A 533 28.18 -3.81 16.63
CA SER A 533 29.51 -3.70 17.25
C SER A 533 29.68 -4.77 18.34
N THR A 534 29.73 -6.04 17.96
CA THR A 534 30.03 -7.15 18.88
C THR A 534 30.92 -8.18 18.20
N SER A 535 32.15 -7.76 17.86
CA SER A 535 33.26 -8.69 17.63
C SER A 535 34.65 -8.07 17.83
N ASN A 536 34.83 -7.25 18.86
CA ASN A 536 36.16 -7.05 19.45
C ASN A 536 36.12 -7.51 20.91
N LYS A 537 36.37 -8.80 21.12
CA LYS A 537 37.04 -9.26 22.34
C LYS A 537 38.50 -8.84 22.21
N ASP A 538 38.81 -7.60 22.55
CA ASP A 538 40.13 -7.24 23.06
C ASP A 538 40.00 -6.05 24.02
N SER A 539 40.38 -6.34 25.25
CA SER A 539 40.56 -5.51 26.45
C SER A 539 40.73 -3.99 26.27
N SER A 540 39.84 -3.21 26.88
CA SER A 540 40.11 -2.43 28.11
C SER A 540 38.87 -1.62 28.49
N ILE A 541 38.50 -1.71 29.77
CA ILE A 541 37.36 -1.04 30.39
C ILE A 541 37.63 0.46 30.46
N ASP A 542 36.83 1.26 29.76
CA ASP A 542 36.53 2.64 30.15
C ASP A 542 35.03 2.74 30.40
N GLN A 543 34.66 2.76 31.69
CA GLN A 543 33.32 3.07 32.15
C GLN A 543 33.17 4.59 32.09
N ASN A 544 32.47 5.10 31.06
CA ASN A 544 31.63 6.29 31.11
C ASN A 544 31.18 6.70 29.69
N SER A 545 30.06 6.14 29.22
CA SER A 545 29.18 6.80 28.26
C SER A 545 27.83 6.08 28.26
N SER A 546 26.88 6.65 28.99
CA SER A 546 25.46 6.35 28.91
C SER A 546 24.91 6.81 27.56
N GLU A 547 25.20 6.05 26.50
CA GLU A 547 24.77 6.35 25.11
C GLU A 547 24.09 5.14 24.44
N GLU A 548 23.53 4.20 25.21
CA GLU A 548 22.79 3.05 24.64
C GLU A 548 21.27 3.29 24.52
N GLU A 549 20.72 4.35 25.11
CA GLU A 549 19.25 4.60 25.13
C GLU A 549 18.73 5.51 24.00
N ASP A 550 19.58 6.24 23.27
CA ASP A 550 19.13 7.25 22.28
C ASP A 550 18.92 6.71 20.85
N HIS A 551 19.42 5.52 20.52
CA HIS A 551 19.37 4.99 19.15
C HIS A 551 18.03 4.34 18.76
N ASP A 552 17.22 3.88 19.73
CA ASP A 552 15.94 3.22 19.47
C ASP A 552 14.79 4.21 19.17
N VAL A 553 14.95 5.49 19.56
CA VAL A 553 13.93 6.54 19.36
C VAL A 553 13.85 7.02 17.90
N TRP A 554 14.87 6.77 17.07
CA TRP A 554 14.97 7.35 15.73
C TRP A 554 14.32 6.48 14.64
N ILE A 555 14.08 5.19 14.90
CA ILE A 555 13.48 4.22 13.97
C ILE A 555 11.95 4.42 13.85
N SER A 556 11.29 4.98 14.87
CA SER A 556 9.84 5.23 14.88
C SER A 556 9.36 6.40 14.00
N SER A 557 10.26 7.00 13.19
CA SER A 557 9.99 8.18 12.37
C SER A 557 10.00 7.92 10.86
N LEU A 558 10.08 6.64 10.44
CA LEU A 558 10.01 6.30 9.03
C LEU A 558 8.58 6.55 8.53
N PRO A 559 8.37 7.35 7.47
CA PRO A 559 7.04 7.54 6.92
C PRO A 559 6.57 6.20 6.34
N GLU A 560 5.56 5.59 6.96
CA GLU A 560 4.85 4.47 6.37
C GLU A 560 4.33 4.93 5.00
N LEU A 561 4.59 4.17 3.93
CA LEU A 561 3.89 4.36 2.66
C LEU A 561 2.40 4.16 2.95
N ASN A 562 1.65 5.28 3.00
CA ASN A 562 0.22 5.42 3.28
C ASN A 562 -0.51 4.10 3.58
N LYS A 563 -0.62 3.73 4.85
CA LYS A 563 -1.53 2.66 5.25
C LYS A 563 -2.95 3.21 5.23
N CYS A 564 -3.75 2.84 4.23
CA CYS A 564 -5.18 3.14 4.23
C CYS A 564 -5.91 2.18 5.16
N GLU A 565 -6.75 2.74 6.03
CA GLU A 565 -7.67 1.93 6.83
C GLU A 565 -8.77 1.34 5.93
N PRO A 566 -9.17 0.08 6.17
CA PRO A 566 -10.23 -0.55 5.38
C PRO A 566 -11.57 0.16 5.61
N VAL A 567 -12.31 0.34 4.52
CA VAL A 567 -13.59 1.06 4.50
C VAL A 567 -14.78 0.11 4.68
N VAL A 568 -14.60 -1.17 4.34
CA VAL A 568 -15.63 -2.21 4.41
C VAL A 568 -15.15 -3.34 5.30
N TYR A 569 -16.05 -3.85 6.14
CA TYR A 569 -15.80 -5.02 6.97
C TYR A 569 -16.82 -6.11 6.69
N ALA A 570 -16.38 -7.36 6.73
CA ALA A 570 -17.22 -8.55 6.65
C ALA A 570 -16.79 -9.60 7.69
N ALA A 571 -17.72 -10.47 8.08
CA ALA A 571 -17.40 -11.63 8.90
C ALA A 571 -17.12 -12.85 8.02
N LEU A 572 -16.03 -13.53 8.33
CA LEU A 572 -15.61 -14.77 7.71
C LEU A 572 -15.82 -15.94 8.66
N GLU A 573 -16.49 -16.98 8.16
CA GLU A 573 -16.76 -18.20 8.91
C GLU A 573 -16.13 -19.41 8.20
N PRO A 574 -15.31 -20.22 8.90
CA PRO A 574 -14.76 -21.45 8.33
C PRO A 574 -15.87 -22.49 8.18
N GLY A 575 -15.92 -23.20 7.04
CA GLY A 575 -16.91 -24.24 6.79
C GLY A 575 -16.80 -25.46 7.72
N SER A 576 -15.64 -25.64 8.38
CA SER A 576 -15.44 -26.66 9.41
C SER A 576 -14.35 -26.26 10.41
N LEU A 577 -14.32 -26.91 11.59
CA LEU A 577 -13.26 -26.72 12.58
C LEU A 577 -11.85 -27.08 12.04
N SER A 578 -11.78 -27.98 11.06
CA SER A 578 -10.51 -28.35 10.42
C SER A 578 -9.94 -27.25 9.53
N ALA A 579 -10.78 -26.34 9.04
CA ALA A 579 -10.39 -25.23 8.17
C ALA A 579 -9.83 -24.01 8.94
N VAL A 580 -9.91 -23.99 10.28
CA VAL A 580 -9.46 -22.85 11.10
C VAL A 580 -7.96 -22.56 10.94
N ARG A 581 -7.09 -23.57 11.07
CA ARG A 581 -5.64 -23.38 10.91
C ARG A 581 -5.23 -23.00 9.47
N PRO A 582 -5.75 -23.67 8.42
CA PRO A 582 -5.56 -23.21 7.04
C PRO A 582 -6.02 -21.77 6.81
N LEU A 583 -7.16 -21.38 7.39
CA LEU A 583 -7.68 -20.02 7.30
C LEU A 583 -6.73 -19.00 7.96
N GLU A 584 -6.28 -19.26 9.19
CA GLU A 584 -5.30 -18.42 9.88
C GLU A 584 -4.03 -18.19 9.04
N TYR A 585 -3.50 -19.27 8.46
CA TYR A 585 -2.33 -19.19 7.59
C TYR A 585 -2.60 -18.38 6.31
N ALA A 586 -3.73 -18.62 5.66
CA ALA A 586 -4.10 -17.94 4.42
C ALA A 586 -4.34 -16.43 4.64
N LEU A 587 -5.03 -16.05 5.72
CA LEU A 587 -5.26 -14.65 6.09
C LEU A 587 -3.94 -13.93 6.40
N ALA A 588 -3.02 -14.58 7.13
CA ALA A 588 -1.70 -14.01 7.40
C ALA A 588 -0.90 -13.80 6.10
N CYS A 589 -0.99 -14.72 5.14
CA CYS A 589 -0.36 -14.56 3.83
C CYS A 589 -0.97 -13.42 3.02
N MET A 590 -2.30 -13.30 3.01
CA MET A 590 -3.01 -12.23 2.29
C MET A 590 -2.75 -10.85 2.87
N GLN A 591 -2.72 -10.71 4.19
CA GLN A 591 -2.34 -9.45 4.86
C GLN A 591 -0.89 -9.05 4.59
N ARG A 592 0.00 -10.02 4.28
CA ARG A 592 1.38 -9.72 3.88
C ARG A 592 1.46 -9.22 2.44
N GLU A 593 0.64 -9.76 1.57
CA GLU A 593 0.51 -9.35 0.17
C GLU A 593 -0.12 -7.95 0.05
N ASP A 594 -1.22 -7.71 0.76
CA ASP A 594 -1.98 -6.45 0.73
C ASP A 594 -2.10 -5.80 2.13
N PRO A 595 -1.43 -4.65 2.36
CA PRO A 595 -1.50 -3.94 3.63
C PRO A 595 -2.86 -3.26 3.90
N SER A 596 -3.69 -3.06 2.87
CA SER A 596 -5.04 -2.51 2.99
C SER A 596 -6.07 -3.56 3.41
N PHE A 597 -5.73 -4.83 3.24
CA PHE A 597 -6.51 -5.95 3.77
C PHE A 597 -6.15 -6.18 5.23
N THR A 598 -7.17 -6.26 6.09
CA THR A 598 -6.99 -6.60 7.50
C THR A 598 -7.80 -7.84 7.83
N ALA A 599 -7.26 -8.70 8.67
CA ALA A 599 -8.01 -9.80 9.25
C ALA A 599 -7.66 -9.90 10.73
N ARG A 600 -8.69 -10.06 11.57
CA ARG A 600 -8.54 -10.25 13.01
C ARG A 600 -9.62 -11.16 13.54
N LEU A 601 -9.27 -12.02 14.49
CA LEU A 601 -10.24 -12.76 15.27
C LEU A 601 -10.80 -11.83 16.34
N ASP A 602 -12.09 -11.55 16.28
CA ASP A 602 -12.75 -10.73 17.29
C ASP A 602 -13.03 -11.56 18.54
N ALA A 603 -12.53 -11.12 19.68
CA ALA A 603 -12.61 -11.87 20.93
C ALA A 603 -14.02 -11.89 21.54
N GLU A 604 -14.85 -10.88 21.24
CA GLU A 604 -16.21 -10.78 21.79
C GLU A 604 -17.19 -11.65 21.00
N THR A 605 -17.09 -11.65 19.67
CA THR A 605 -17.98 -12.40 18.76
C THR A 605 -17.45 -13.78 18.37
N GLY A 606 -16.14 -14.00 18.48
CA GLY A 606 -15.47 -15.22 18.00
C GLY A 606 -15.42 -15.36 16.47
N GLN A 607 -15.79 -14.31 15.73
CA GLN A 607 -15.77 -14.29 14.26
C GLN A 607 -14.45 -13.74 13.73
N TRP A 608 -14.02 -14.22 12.57
CA TRP A 608 -12.96 -13.54 11.81
C TRP A 608 -13.55 -12.29 11.16
N ILE A 609 -13.15 -11.12 11.61
CA ILE A 609 -13.50 -9.86 10.98
C ILE A 609 -12.42 -9.55 9.96
N VAL A 610 -12.82 -9.48 8.69
CA VAL A 610 -11.97 -9.02 7.59
C VAL A 610 -12.36 -7.64 7.14
N GLY A 611 -11.38 -6.79 6.87
CA GLY A 611 -11.55 -5.44 6.37
C GLY A 611 -10.87 -5.28 5.01
N GLY A 612 -11.52 -4.59 4.09
CA GLY A 612 -11.00 -4.27 2.77
C GLY A 612 -11.42 -2.89 2.29
N MET A 613 -10.91 -2.50 1.14
CA MET A 613 -11.17 -1.19 0.55
C MET A 613 -12.56 -1.09 -0.09
N GLY A 614 -13.29 -2.19 -0.28
CA GLY A 614 -14.61 -2.21 -0.90
C GLY A 614 -15.20 -3.62 -0.98
N ASP A 615 -16.46 -3.73 -1.40
CA ASP A 615 -17.15 -5.03 -1.53
C ASP A 615 -16.49 -5.92 -2.60
N LEU A 616 -16.09 -5.33 -3.73
CA LEU A 616 -15.40 -6.08 -4.79
C LEU A 616 -14.04 -6.59 -4.28
N HIS A 617 -13.33 -5.78 -3.50
CA HIS A 617 -12.07 -6.22 -2.90
C HIS A 617 -12.29 -7.43 -1.99
N LEU A 618 -13.26 -7.38 -1.07
CA LEU A 618 -13.56 -8.52 -0.20
C LEU A 618 -14.03 -9.76 -0.99
N GLU A 619 -14.84 -9.58 -2.03
CA GLU A 619 -15.28 -10.67 -2.91
C GLU A 619 -14.11 -11.38 -3.59
N VAL A 620 -13.14 -10.62 -4.11
CA VAL A 620 -11.92 -11.18 -4.70
C VAL A 620 -11.10 -11.93 -3.66
N ILE A 621 -10.91 -11.37 -2.47
CA ILE A 621 -10.18 -12.03 -1.37
C ILE A 621 -10.81 -13.38 -1.01
N LEU A 622 -12.14 -13.42 -0.90
CA LEU A 622 -12.88 -14.66 -0.62
C LEU A 622 -12.69 -15.71 -1.70
N SER A 623 -12.81 -15.31 -2.96
CA SER A 623 -12.58 -16.21 -4.09
C SER A 623 -11.15 -16.76 -4.08
N ARG A 624 -10.15 -15.92 -3.79
CA ARG A 624 -8.75 -16.33 -3.64
C ARG A 624 -8.55 -17.32 -2.49
N LEU A 625 -9.19 -17.11 -1.34
CA LEU A 625 -9.13 -18.06 -0.21
C LEU A 625 -9.62 -19.46 -0.62
N GLN A 626 -10.72 -19.51 -1.37
CA GLN A 626 -11.32 -20.77 -1.84
C GLN A 626 -10.50 -21.42 -2.96
N ARG A 627 -10.01 -20.64 -3.93
CA ARG A 627 -9.35 -21.15 -5.14
C ARG A 627 -7.85 -21.40 -4.94
N GLU A 628 -7.12 -20.44 -4.39
CA GLU A 628 -5.66 -20.51 -4.21
C GLU A 628 -5.30 -21.34 -2.97
N TYR A 629 -5.91 -21.01 -1.83
CA TYR A 629 -5.58 -21.63 -0.54
C TYR A 629 -6.43 -22.87 -0.23
N LYS A 630 -7.46 -23.15 -1.04
CA LYS A 630 -8.38 -24.29 -0.89
C LYS A 630 -9.04 -24.35 0.49
N VAL A 631 -9.32 -23.18 1.06
CA VAL A 631 -9.98 -23.05 2.37
C VAL A 631 -11.47 -22.87 2.13
N ASP A 632 -12.28 -23.77 2.70
CA ASP A 632 -13.74 -23.64 2.69
C ASP A 632 -14.14 -22.55 3.70
N VAL A 633 -14.47 -21.37 3.17
CA VAL A 633 -14.92 -20.20 3.93
C VAL A 633 -16.19 -19.63 3.34
N ARG A 634 -17.02 -19.05 4.21
CA ARG A 634 -18.28 -18.40 3.86
C ARG A 634 -18.37 -17.02 4.52
N ASN A 635 -19.09 -16.12 3.88
CA ASN A 635 -19.47 -14.87 4.51
C ASN A 635 -20.58 -15.12 5.52
N GLY A 636 -20.29 -14.79 6.78
CA GLY A 636 -21.28 -14.70 7.84
C GLY A 636 -21.87 -13.30 7.92
N PRO A 637 -23.04 -13.14 8.55
CA PRO A 637 -23.49 -11.81 8.96
C PRO A 637 -22.49 -11.25 9.99
N LEU A 638 -22.11 -9.97 9.82
CA LEU A 638 -21.28 -9.28 10.80
C LEU A 638 -22.07 -9.14 12.11
N LEU A 639 -21.65 -9.86 13.15
CA LEU A 639 -22.29 -9.76 14.46
C LEU A 639 -21.88 -8.46 15.15
N ILE A 640 -22.86 -7.78 15.74
CA ILE A 640 -22.64 -6.55 16.47
C ILE A 640 -22.59 -6.91 17.94
N ALA A 641 -21.45 -6.63 18.58
CA ALA A 641 -21.27 -6.85 20.00
C ALA A 641 -22.01 -5.77 20.80
N TYR A 642 -23.31 -5.97 21.02
CA TYR A 642 -24.11 -5.16 21.94
C TYR A 642 -23.66 -5.40 23.39
N LYS A 643 -23.86 -4.40 24.25
CA LYS A 643 -23.58 -4.48 25.69
C LYS A 643 -24.83 -4.12 26.47
N GLU A 644 -24.85 -4.35 27.77
CA GLU A 644 -25.97 -4.00 28.63
C GLU A 644 -25.51 -3.11 29.79
N CYS A 645 -26.25 -2.03 30.06
CA CYS A 645 -25.97 -1.15 31.17
C CYS A 645 -27.22 -0.90 32.03
N PRO A 646 -27.06 -0.71 33.35
CA PRO A 646 -28.14 -0.21 34.17
C PRO A 646 -28.36 1.30 33.90
N LEU A 647 -29.60 1.77 33.95
CA LEU A 647 -29.88 3.19 33.81
C LEU A 647 -29.54 3.95 35.11
N VAL A 648 -28.58 4.88 35.06
CA VAL A 648 -28.26 5.74 36.20
C VAL A 648 -29.38 6.78 36.36
N ARG A 649 -30.18 6.66 37.43
CA ARG A 649 -31.21 7.66 37.75
C ARG A 649 -30.57 8.91 38.33
N SER A 650 -30.14 9.84 37.48
CA SER A 650 -29.73 11.19 37.90
C SER A 650 -30.97 12.02 38.23
N LYS A 651 -31.37 12.08 39.51
CA LYS A 651 -32.34 13.09 39.95
C LYS A 651 -31.65 14.44 40.11
N GLN A 652 -31.75 15.28 39.08
CA GLN A 652 -31.58 16.73 39.24
C GLN A 652 -32.71 17.26 40.13
N GLN A 653 -32.50 17.31 41.45
CA GLN A 653 -33.18 18.24 42.35
C GLN A 653 -32.41 18.29 43.69
N GLN A 654 -31.76 19.44 43.91
CA GLN A 654 -31.25 19.98 45.17
C GLN A 654 -30.24 19.11 45.98
N GLN A 655 -28.96 19.45 45.82
CA GLN A 655 -27.90 19.50 46.86
C GLN A 655 -27.68 18.31 47.84
N GLN A 656 -28.18 17.12 47.53
CA GLN A 656 -27.71 15.88 48.14
C GLN A 656 -27.39 14.87 47.04
N THR A 657 -26.12 14.50 46.93
CA THR A 657 -25.64 13.40 46.08
C THR A 657 -26.16 12.08 46.66
N ILE A 658 -27.42 11.74 46.36
CA ILE A 658 -28.00 10.44 46.74
C ILE A 658 -27.34 9.41 45.83
N ARG A 659 -26.48 8.57 46.41
CA ARG A 659 -25.85 7.43 45.72
C ARG A 659 -26.92 6.53 45.12
N THR A 660 -26.66 6.00 43.92
CA THR A 660 -27.49 4.99 43.26
C THR A 660 -27.69 3.80 44.22
N PRO A 661 -28.91 3.22 44.33
CA PRO A 661 -29.15 2.12 45.26
C PRO A 661 -28.30 0.90 44.91
N ALA A 662 -27.64 0.32 45.91
CA ALA A 662 -26.88 -0.91 45.80
C ALA A 662 -27.80 -2.13 45.92
N PHE A 663 -27.70 -3.06 44.97
CA PHE A 663 -28.50 -4.28 44.95
C PHE A 663 -27.66 -5.44 45.46
N GLN A 664 -28.13 -6.10 46.52
CA GLN A 664 -27.44 -7.26 47.10
C GLN A 664 -27.72 -8.53 46.32
N GLY A 665 -26.65 -9.19 45.89
CA GLY A 665 -26.65 -10.50 45.25
C GLY A 665 -26.14 -11.59 46.21
N TYR A 666 -26.79 -12.75 46.16
CA TYR A 666 -26.51 -13.90 47.02
C TYR A 666 -26.25 -15.15 46.19
N GLY A 667 -25.17 -15.87 46.50
CA GLY A 667 -24.81 -17.12 45.83
C GLY A 667 -24.53 -18.23 46.81
N ARG A 668 -25.12 -19.40 46.60
CA ARG A 668 -24.91 -20.62 47.40
C ARG A 668 -24.71 -21.81 46.45
N VAL A 669 -23.58 -22.49 46.57
CA VAL A 669 -23.25 -23.67 45.73
C VAL A 669 -22.69 -24.78 46.60
N THR A 670 -23.10 -26.02 46.36
CA THR A 670 -22.59 -27.21 47.03
C THR A 670 -21.63 -28.00 46.12
N GLY A 671 -20.64 -28.66 46.69
CA GLY A 671 -19.70 -29.49 45.92
C GLY A 671 -18.71 -30.24 46.80
N SER A 672 -18.03 -31.23 46.22
CA SER A 672 -17.06 -32.06 46.94
C SER A 672 -15.65 -31.45 46.89
N VAL A 673 -15.01 -31.32 48.05
CA VAL A 673 -13.60 -30.89 48.19
C VAL A 673 -12.93 -31.88 49.15
N ASP A 674 -11.82 -32.51 48.72
CA ASP A 674 -11.17 -33.59 49.49
C ASP A 674 -12.12 -34.75 49.86
N GLY A 675 -13.07 -35.08 48.99
CA GLY A 675 -14.05 -36.15 49.22
C GLY A 675 -15.14 -35.82 50.26
N SER A 676 -15.14 -34.62 50.83
CA SER A 676 -16.18 -34.14 51.75
C SER A 676 -17.10 -33.14 51.05
N GLU A 677 -18.41 -33.25 51.27
CA GLU A 677 -19.37 -32.26 50.76
C GLU A 677 -19.26 -30.93 51.51
N LYS A 678 -19.02 -29.86 50.75
CA LYS A 678 -18.91 -28.49 51.22
C LYS A 678 -19.95 -27.61 50.54
N VAL A 679 -20.23 -26.48 51.16
CA VAL A 679 -21.06 -25.39 50.64
C VAL A 679 -20.21 -24.14 50.58
N ALA A 680 -20.18 -23.48 49.44
CA ALA A 680 -19.66 -22.13 49.29
C ALA A 680 -20.80 -21.11 49.26
N PHE A 681 -20.53 -19.93 49.82
CA PHE A 681 -21.44 -18.81 49.86
C PHE A 681 -20.72 -17.51 49.52
N ALA A 682 -21.39 -16.63 48.79
CA ALA A 682 -20.87 -15.31 48.43
C ALA A 682 -21.96 -14.24 48.52
N ILE A 683 -21.57 -13.04 48.97
CA ILE A 683 -22.40 -11.84 48.96
C ILE A 683 -21.68 -10.72 48.24
N VAL A 684 -22.38 -10.13 47.30
CA VAL A 684 -21.93 -8.98 46.52
C VAL A 684 -22.98 -7.87 46.59
N SER A 685 -22.54 -6.62 46.47
CA SER A 685 -23.41 -5.52 46.07
C SER A 685 -23.06 -5.07 44.65
N VAL A 686 -24.09 -4.79 43.87
CA VAL A 686 -23.99 -4.33 42.49
C VAL A 686 -24.64 -2.96 42.40
N GLU A 687 -23.90 -1.96 41.94
CA GLU A 687 -24.32 -0.57 41.81
C GLU A 687 -24.12 -0.10 40.37
N ALA A 688 -24.98 0.78 39.87
CA ALA A 688 -24.76 1.42 38.58
C ALA A 688 -23.63 2.46 38.66
N SER A 689 -22.76 2.48 37.65
CA SER A 689 -21.54 3.28 37.61
C SER A 689 -21.50 4.16 36.36
N GLU A 690 -20.90 5.34 36.49
CA GLU A 690 -20.63 6.22 35.36
C GLU A 690 -19.41 5.76 34.55
N TYR A 691 -18.59 4.85 35.10
CA TYR A 691 -17.41 4.33 34.41
C TYR A 691 -17.78 3.20 33.45
N PRO A 692 -17.29 3.23 32.18
CA PRO A 692 -17.68 2.24 31.18
C PRO A 692 -17.18 0.82 31.49
N LYS A 693 -16.00 0.69 32.12
CA LYS A 693 -15.47 -0.63 32.53
C LYS A 693 -15.94 -0.99 33.93
N PRO A 694 -16.41 -2.24 34.17
CA PRO A 694 -16.83 -2.66 35.49
C PRO A 694 -15.70 -2.54 36.52
N GLN A 695 -16.01 -1.94 37.67
CA GLN A 695 -15.05 -1.82 38.77
C GLN A 695 -15.33 -2.89 39.81
N ILE A 696 -14.29 -3.62 40.23
CA ILE A 696 -14.41 -4.68 41.25
C ILE A 696 -13.66 -4.28 42.51
N HIS A 697 -14.44 -4.06 43.56
CA HIS A 697 -13.97 -3.70 44.89
C HIS A 697 -14.09 -4.88 45.85
N PHE A 698 -13.11 -5.00 46.74
CA PHE A 698 -13.08 -6.02 47.80
C PHE A 698 -13.12 -5.30 49.14
N ASP A 699 -14.11 -5.62 49.98
CA ASP A 699 -14.12 -5.11 51.35
C ASP A 699 -12.97 -5.71 52.15
N ARG A 700 -12.46 -5.00 53.18
CA ARG A 700 -11.36 -5.52 54.01
C ARG A 700 -11.68 -6.87 54.65
N SER A 701 -12.95 -7.17 54.89
CA SER A 701 -13.46 -8.41 55.50
C SER A 701 -13.95 -9.44 54.50
N TRP A 702 -13.71 -9.28 53.20
CA TRP A 702 -14.28 -10.13 52.14
C TRP A 702 -13.97 -11.62 52.30
N LEU A 703 -12.81 -11.96 52.86
CA LEU A 703 -12.36 -13.33 53.13
C LEU A 703 -12.45 -13.72 54.62
N GLY A 704 -12.88 -12.80 55.49
CA GLY A 704 -12.82 -12.94 56.95
C GLY A 704 -11.40 -12.89 57.54
N HIS A 705 -11.25 -13.15 58.85
CA HIS A 705 -9.94 -13.26 59.51
C HIS A 705 -9.26 -14.58 59.11
N VAL A 706 -8.27 -14.50 58.21
CA VAL A 706 -7.33 -15.59 57.96
C VAL A 706 -6.28 -15.56 59.08
N GLU A 707 -6.09 -16.65 59.81
CA GLU A 707 -4.95 -16.79 60.72
C GLU A 707 -3.65 -16.59 59.92
N GLN A 708 -2.98 -15.44 60.15
CA GLN A 708 -1.75 -15.06 59.47
C GLN A 708 -0.64 -16.06 59.82
N THR A 709 -0.42 -17.03 58.95
CA THR A 709 0.80 -17.83 58.95
C THR A 709 1.75 -17.28 57.88
N GLY A 710 2.60 -16.34 58.32
CA GLY A 710 3.93 -16.11 57.74
C GLY A 710 4.06 -15.35 56.40
N LYS A 711 4.66 -14.16 56.50
CA LYS A 711 5.47 -13.42 55.51
C LYS A 711 4.81 -12.90 54.22
N ASN A 712 4.91 -11.58 54.07
CA ASN A 712 4.70 -10.81 52.83
C ASN A 712 5.77 -11.16 51.79
N GLU A 713 5.53 -12.20 51.00
CA GLU A 713 6.19 -12.39 49.70
C GLU A 713 5.18 -12.12 48.57
N ILE A 714 5.68 -11.59 47.46
CA ILE A 714 4.95 -11.36 46.20
C ILE A 714 4.56 -12.75 45.67
N GLY A 715 3.45 -13.28 46.17
CA GLY A 715 3.08 -14.69 46.00
C GLY A 715 2.16 -15.29 47.07
N SER A 716 1.66 -14.50 48.04
CA SER A 716 0.76 -15.03 49.08
C SER A 716 -0.49 -15.71 48.47
N PRO A 717 -0.98 -16.82 49.05
CA PRO A 717 -2.17 -17.52 48.55
C PRO A 717 -3.40 -16.61 48.49
N HIS A 718 -3.43 -15.54 49.31
CA HIS A 718 -4.46 -14.50 49.28
C HIS A 718 -4.48 -13.70 47.98
N GLY A 719 -3.32 -13.32 47.43
CA GLY A 719 -3.24 -12.57 46.17
C GLY A 719 -3.71 -13.39 44.96
N ARG A 720 -3.35 -14.68 44.92
CA ARG A 720 -3.83 -15.62 43.89
C ARG A 720 -5.34 -15.84 43.96
N LEU A 721 -5.89 -15.98 45.17
CA LEU A 721 -7.33 -16.16 45.35
C LEU A 721 -8.11 -14.90 44.97
N GLN A 722 -7.63 -13.72 45.38
CA GLN A 722 -8.25 -12.44 45.02
C GLN A 722 -8.24 -12.20 43.51
N HIS A 723 -7.13 -12.49 42.83
CA HIS A 723 -7.05 -12.41 41.36
C HIS A 723 -8.04 -13.38 40.71
N ASN A 724 -8.08 -14.65 41.14
CA ASN A 724 -9.03 -15.63 40.62
C ASN A 724 -10.50 -15.18 40.78
N ILE A 725 -10.86 -14.63 41.93
CA ILE A 725 -12.23 -14.17 42.19
C ILE A 725 -12.55 -12.91 41.37
N ARG A 726 -11.59 -12.01 41.20
CA ARG A 726 -11.74 -10.86 40.30
C ARG A 726 -12.02 -11.32 38.87
N GLU A 727 -11.25 -12.28 38.36
CA GLU A 727 -11.46 -12.87 37.03
C GLU A 727 -12.84 -13.51 36.89
N VAL A 728 -13.36 -14.16 37.95
CA VAL A 728 -14.75 -14.68 37.95
C VAL A 728 -15.77 -13.57 37.86
N CYS A 729 -15.63 -12.51 38.65
CA CYS A 729 -16.56 -11.39 38.60
C CYS A 729 -16.59 -10.77 37.19
N LEU A 730 -15.42 -10.55 36.56
CA LEU A 730 -15.34 -10.04 35.19
C LEU A 730 -15.99 -11.00 34.19
N SER A 731 -15.57 -12.26 34.16
CA SER A 731 -16.12 -13.27 33.23
C SER A 731 -17.61 -13.56 33.46
N THR A 732 -18.12 -13.39 34.67
CA THR A 732 -19.56 -13.48 34.94
C THR A 732 -20.28 -12.28 34.34
N LEU A 733 -19.76 -11.07 34.52
CA LEU A 733 -20.35 -9.84 33.96
C LEU A 733 -20.35 -9.84 32.42
N GLU A 734 -19.39 -10.49 31.77
CA GLU A 734 -19.37 -10.68 30.31
C GLU A 734 -20.61 -11.41 29.78
N MET A 735 -21.31 -12.20 30.61
CA MET A 735 -22.45 -13.04 30.22
C MET A 735 -23.70 -12.81 31.08
N ALA A 736 -23.66 -11.88 32.04
CA ALA A 736 -24.72 -11.69 33.04
C ALA A 736 -25.85 -10.75 32.60
N GLY A 737 -25.78 -10.18 31.39
CA GLY A 737 -26.80 -9.27 30.87
C GLY A 737 -28.21 -9.88 30.95
N PRO A 738 -29.17 -9.26 31.67
CA PRO A 738 -30.50 -9.84 31.86
C PRO A 738 -31.38 -9.84 30.60
N LEU A 739 -31.08 -9.01 29.60
CA LEU A 739 -31.85 -8.89 28.36
C LEU A 739 -31.33 -9.85 27.28
N MET A 740 -30.06 -9.75 26.90
CA MET A 740 -29.46 -10.50 25.78
C MET A 740 -28.34 -11.45 26.22
N ARG A 741 -28.07 -11.58 27.53
CA ARG A 741 -26.86 -12.25 28.05
C ARG A 741 -25.58 -11.66 27.46
N SER A 742 -25.61 -10.36 27.20
CA SER A 742 -24.47 -9.63 26.67
C SER A 742 -23.60 -9.05 27.79
N PRO A 743 -22.38 -8.55 27.48
CA PRO A 743 -21.49 -7.99 28.49
C PRO A 743 -22.12 -6.82 29.25
N VAL A 744 -22.11 -6.93 30.57
CA VAL A 744 -22.56 -5.89 31.48
C VAL A 744 -21.46 -4.84 31.67
N VAL A 745 -21.78 -3.59 31.35
CA VAL A 745 -20.92 -2.42 31.51
C VAL A 745 -21.55 -1.41 32.47
N ASN A 746 -20.80 -0.39 32.90
CA ASN A 746 -21.33 0.66 33.78
C ASN A 746 -21.85 0.13 35.13
N VAL A 747 -21.09 -0.77 35.74
CA VAL A 747 -21.42 -1.39 37.02
C VAL A 747 -20.21 -1.38 37.97
N ASP A 748 -20.44 -0.99 39.20
CA ASP A 748 -19.52 -1.16 40.31
C ASP A 748 -19.96 -2.37 41.14
N LEU A 749 -19.04 -3.31 41.36
CA LEU A 749 -19.28 -4.53 42.10
C LEU A 749 -18.41 -4.53 43.35
N ARG A 750 -19.04 -4.64 44.52
CA ARG A 750 -18.34 -4.78 45.80
C ARG A 750 -18.57 -6.15 46.39
N LEU A 751 -17.49 -6.90 46.57
CA LEU A 751 -17.51 -8.20 47.22
C LEU A 751 -17.43 -8.01 48.74
N HIS A 752 -18.52 -8.31 49.43
CA HIS A 752 -18.62 -8.14 50.88
C HIS A 752 -18.10 -9.34 51.66
N ARG A 753 -18.45 -10.56 51.23
CA ARG A 753 -18.09 -11.79 51.95
C ARG A 753 -18.10 -13.02 51.06
N VAL A 754 -17.11 -13.89 51.22
CA VAL A 754 -17.02 -15.22 50.60
C VAL A 754 -16.62 -16.23 51.67
N ALA A 755 -17.33 -17.35 51.76
CA ALA A 755 -17.08 -18.40 52.74
C ALA A 755 -17.29 -19.80 52.15
N CYS A 756 -16.64 -20.81 52.71
CA CYS A 756 -16.88 -22.21 52.38
C CYS A 756 -16.77 -23.08 53.65
N GLU A 757 -17.76 -23.94 53.89
CA GLU A 757 -17.87 -24.77 55.10
C GLU A 757 -18.47 -26.15 54.77
N SER A 758 -18.38 -27.11 55.69
CA SER A 758 -19.03 -28.43 55.57
C SER A 758 -20.56 -28.33 55.47
N LEU A 759 -21.19 -29.13 54.60
CA LEU A 759 -22.64 -29.15 54.39
C LEU A 759 -23.45 -29.38 55.68
N SER A 760 -22.89 -30.12 56.62
CA SER A 760 -23.49 -30.43 57.93
C SER A 760 -23.55 -29.26 58.92
N ARG A 761 -22.89 -28.13 58.65
CA ARG A 761 -22.75 -27.00 59.60
C ARG A 761 -23.53 -25.74 59.23
N LEU A 762 -24.27 -25.74 58.11
CA LEU A 762 -24.98 -24.56 57.60
C LEU A 762 -26.50 -24.77 57.58
N PRO A 763 -27.30 -23.72 57.87
CA PRO A 763 -28.76 -23.79 57.79
C PRO A 763 -29.28 -24.08 56.37
N GLN A 764 -30.44 -24.73 56.27
CA GLN A 764 -31.02 -25.20 55.00
C GLN A 764 -31.66 -24.08 54.15
N SER A 765 -32.05 -22.95 54.75
CA SER A 765 -32.69 -21.79 54.09
C SER A 765 -31.76 -20.58 54.05
N ILE A 766 -31.77 -19.83 52.93
CA ILE A 766 -30.96 -18.61 52.70
C ILE A 766 -31.63 -17.37 53.30
N ALA A 767 -32.96 -17.38 53.47
CA ALA A 767 -33.74 -16.21 53.87
C ALA A 767 -33.54 -15.77 55.34
N ASP A 768 -33.00 -16.65 56.19
CA ASP A 768 -32.88 -16.43 57.64
C ASP A 768 -31.41 -16.33 58.13
N VAL A 769 -30.45 -16.27 57.21
CA VAL A 769 -29.03 -16.22 57.58
C VAL A 769 -28.62 -14.79 57.91
N ASP A 770 -28.43 -14.51 59.19
CA ASP A 770 -27.77 -13.29 59.65
C ASP A 770 -26.32 -13.31 59.13
N VAL A 771 -26.06 -12.45 58.12
CA VAL A 771 -24.80 -12.37 57.35
C VAL A 771 -23.57 -12.20 58.23
N SER A 772 -23.76 -11.64 59.42
CA SER A 772 -22.74 -11.45 60.45
C SER A 772 -22.26 -12.77 61.07
N GLN A 773 -23.09 -13.82 61.10
CA GLN A 773 -22.85 -15.10 61.79
C GLN A 773 -22.25 -16.20 60.90
N LEU A 774 -22.03 -15.94 59.60
CA LEU A 774 -21.35 -16.90 58.72
C LEU A 774 -19.91 -17.18 59.19
N PRO A 775 -19.46 -18.46 59.20
CA PRO A 775 -18.12 -18.81 59.65
C PRO A 775 -17.03 -18.18 58.76
N THR A 776 -15.91 -17.81 59.37
CA THR A 776 -14.66 -17.45 58.68
C THR A 776 -14.13 -18.65 57.90
N LEU A 777 -13.52 -18.40 56.73
CA LEU A 777 -12.94 -19.44 55.88
C LEU A 777 -12.04 -20.39 56.69
N THR A 778 -12.49 -21.64 56.84
CA THR A 778 -12.05 -22.53 57.93
C THR A 778 -10.67 -23.17 57.74
N ARG A 779 -10.09 -23.12 56.53
CA ARG A 779 -8.67 -23.37 56.19
C ARG A 779 -8.53 -23.54 54.66
N LEU A 780 -7.46 -23.00 54.08
CA LEU A 780 -7.07 -23.35 52.71
C LEU A 780 -6.66 -24.83 52.66
N PRO A 781 -7.10 -25.61 51.66
CA PRO A 781 -6.64 -26.99 51.49
C PRO A 781 -5.12 -27.03 51.28
N SER A 782 -4.45 -28.01 51.87
CA SER A 782 -3.00 -28.19 51.75
C SER A 782 -2.58 -28.92 50.46
N SER A 783 -3.50 -29.63 49.80
CA SER A 783 -3.24 -30.34 48.54
C SER A 783 -3.60 -29.48 47.32
N ASN A 784 -2.78 -29.55 46.25
CA ASN A 784 -3.03 -28.79 45.02
C ASN A 784 -4.35 -29.18 44.33
N SER A 785 -4.71 -30.47 44.34
CA SER A 785 -5.95 -30.96 43.74
C SER A 785 -7.19 -30.43 44.46
N ALA A 786 -7.17 -30.39 45.79
CA ALA A 786 -8.29 -29.89 46.56
C ALA A 786 -8.36 -28.38 46.60
N LEU A 787 -7.22 -27.70 46.53
CA LEU A 787 -7.17 -26.26 46.35
C LEU A 787 -7.82 -25.86 45.01
N ALA A 788 -7.63 -26.65 43.93
CA ALA A 788 -8.33 -26.43 42.67
C ALA A 788 -9.85 -26.62 42.80
N SER A 789 -10.32 -27.75 43.36
CA SER A 789 -11.76 -27.99 43.58
C SER A 789 -12.41 -26.94 44.49
N PHE A 790 -11.68 -26.51 45.52
CA PHE A 790 -12.10 -25.46 46.45
C PHE A 790 -12.24 -24.11 45.77
N ILE A 791 -11.24 -23.69 44.98
CA ILE A 791 -11.32 -22.47 44.18
C ILE A 791 -12.53 -22.55 43.25
N THR A 792 -12.71 -23.64 42.50
CA THR A 792 -13.86 -23.82 41.59
C THR A 792 -15.19 -23.64 42.31
N LEU A 793 -15.35 -24.22 43.50
CA LEU A 793 -16.57 -24.08 44.30
C LEU A 793 -16.82 -22.62 44.71
N LEU A 794 -15.78 -21.88 45.13
CA LEU A 794 -15.88 -20.45 45.42
C LEU A 794 -16.20 -19.63 44.17
N ARG A 795 -15.57 -19.94 43.02
CA ARG A 795 -15.85 -19.29 41.73
C ARG A 795 -17.34 -19.42 41.38
N SER A 796 -17.92 -20.61 41.51
CA SER A 796 -19.34 -20.85 41.25
C SER A 796 -20.27 -20.07 42.19
N ALA A 797 -19.96 -20.01 43.49
CA ALA A 797 -20.77 -19.25 44.44
C ALA A 797 -20.71 -17.74 44.18
N VAL A 798 -19.53 -17.20 43.86
CA VAL A 798 -19.38 -15.79 43.48
C VAL A 798 -20.15 -15.50 42.19
N ALA A 799 -20.00 -16.32 41.15
CA ALA A 799 -20.73 -16.14 39.90
C ALA A 799 -22.25 -16.09 40.13
N ALA A 800 -22.80 -17.03 40.90
CA ALA A 800 -24.22 -17.03 41.27
C ALA A 800 -24.65 -15.75 42.00
N ALA A 801 -23.82 -15.25 42.93
CA ALA A 801 -24.10 -14.01 43.65
C ALA A 801 -24.11 -12.80 42.71
N VAL A 802 -23.16 -12.70 41.78
CA VAL A 802 -23.09 -11.63 40.79
C VAL A 802 -24.32 -11.66 39.89
N THR A 803 -24.68 -12.82 39.34
CA THR A 803 -25.87 -12.96 38.47
C THR A 803 -27.17 -12.59 39.21
N ASP A 804 -27.31 -13.00 40.47
CA ASP A 804 -28.46 -12.64 41.31
C ASP A 804 -28.53 -11.12 41.58
N GLY A 805 -27.39 -10.48 41.88
CA GLY A 805 -27.31 -9.03 42.09
C GLY A 805 -27.66 -8.23 40.84
N VAL A 806 -27.14 -8.62 39.69
CA VAL A 806 -27.42 -8.01 38.38
C VAL A 806 -28.91 -8.12 38.02
N ARG A 807 -29.52 -9.30 38.22
CA ARG A 807 -30.94 -9.55 37.90
C ARG A 807 -31.91 -8.69 38.73
N LYS A 808 -31.52 -8.25 39.92
CA LYS A 808 -32.35 -7.41 40.82
C LYS A 808 -32.41 -5.95 40.42
N ILE A 809 -31.53 -5.49 39.53
CA ILE A 809 -31.56 -4.12 39.03
C ILE A 809 -32.79 -3.96 38.10
N PRO A 810 -33.68 -2.97 38.33
CA PRO A 810 -34.99 -2.93 37.68
C PRO A 810 -34.97 -2.42 36.24
N GLU A 811 -34.01 -1.58 35.85
CA GLU A 811 -34.00 -0.89 34.56
C GLU A 811 -32.67 -1.09 33.83
N TRP A 812 -32.74 -1.84 32.73
CA TRP A 812 -31.61 -2.16 31.85
C TRP A 812 -31.79 -1.56 30.45
N ARG A 813 -30.68 -1.08 29.90
CA ARG A 813 -30.58 -0.59 28.52
C ARG A 813 -29.59 -1.41 27.73
N ILE A 814 -29.95 -1.72 26.49
CA ILE A 814 -29.00 -2.22 25.50
C ILE A 814 -28.12 -1.03 25.07
N MET A 815 -26.82 -1.26 25.01
CA MET A 815 -25.81 -0.34 24.51
C MET A 815 -25.42 -0.79 23.11
N GLU A 816 -25.56 0.10 22.13
CA GLU A 816 -25.12 -0.13 20.77
C GLU A 816 -23.80 0.60 20.48
N PRO A 817 -22.89 0.02 19.68
CA PRO A 817 -21.67 0.69 19.27
C PRO A 817 -21.97 1.81 18.27
N MET A 818 -21.48 3.00 18.57
CA MET A 818 -21.56 4.19 17.74
C MET A 818 -20.24 4.43 17.02
N MET A 819 -20.33 4.66 15.71
CA MET A 819 -19.20 4.94 14.84
C MET A 819 -19.12 6.44 14.57
N SER A 820 -17.92 7.00 14.72
CA SER A 820 -17.59 8.30 14.15
C SER A 820 -17.33 8.10 12.66
N VAL A 821 -18.14 8.76 11.83
CA VAL A 821 -18.10 8.73 10.38
C VAL A 821 -17.59 10.08 9.88
N GLU A 822 -16.53 10.07 9.10
CA GLU A 822 -16.03 11.23 8.35
C GLU A 822 -16.20 10.94 6.86
N LEU A 823 -17.01 11.74 6.19
CA LEU A 823 -17.27 11.64 4.76
C LEU A 823 -16.67 12.85 4.05
N ARG A 824 -15.81 12.63 3.07
CA ARG A 824 -15.25 13.69 2.22
C ARG A 824 -15.88 13.64 0.84
N VAL A 825 -16.51 14.72 0.42
CA VAL A 825 -17.26 14.81 -0.85
C VAL A 825 -16.67 15.94 -1.70
N PRO A 826 -16.05 15.63 -2.85
CA PRO A 826 -15.47 16.66 -3.73
C PRO A 826 -16.53 17.62 -4.30
N THR A 827 -16.23 18.92 -4.35
CA THR A 827 -17.14 19.97 -4.85
C THR A 827 -16.90 20.28 -6.33
N HIS A 828 -17.01 19.31 -7.23
CA HIS A 828 -16.93 19.61 -8.66
C HIS A 828 -18.24 20.18 -9.23
N SER A 829 -18.08 21.07 -10.21
CA SER A 829 -18.95 22.17 -10.65
C SER A 829 -20.27 21.82 -11.37
N ASP A 830 -20.72 20.58 -11.41
CA ASP A 830 -21.91 20.25 -12.22
C ASP A 830 -23.21 20.04 -11.43
N ASN A 831 -23.19 19.86 -10.10
CA ASN A 831 -24.40 19.79 -9.25
C ASN A 831 -24.05 19.88 -7.74
N GLN A 832 -23.63 21.07 -7.28
CA GLN A 832 -23.10 21.31 -5.93
C GLN A 832 -24.08 20.98 -4.78
N SER A 833 -25.37 21.25 -4.94
CA SER A 833 -26.37 21.07 -3.87
C SER A 833 -26.95 19.65 -3.79
N ASP A 834 -26.87 18.91 -4.89
CA ASP A 834 -27.66 17.69 -5.08
C ASP A 834 -26.96 16.45 -4.50
N SER A 835 -25.62 16.46 -4.43
CA SER A 835 -24.86 15.35 -3.83
C SER A 835 -24.81 15.45 -2.30
N LEU A 836 -24.52 16.63 -1.76
CA LEU A 836 -24.45 16.86 -0.31
C LEU A 836 -25.80 16.62 0.38
N SER A 837 -26.90 17.11 -0.20
CA SER A 837 -28.24 16.89 0.34
C SER A 837 -28.63 15.41 0.36
N ARG A 838 -28.27 14.64 -0.66
CA ARG A 838 -28.46 13.17 -0.68
C ARG A 838 -27.71 12.48 0.45
N PHE A 839 -26.46 12.87 0.70
CA PHE A 839 -25.66 12.30 1.79
C PHE A 839 -26.24 12.62 3.17
N LEU A 840 -26.64 13.86 3.41
CA LEU A 840 -27.28 14.25 4.67
C LEU A 840 -28.62 13.54 4.87
N GLY A 841 -29.40 13.38 3.80
CA GLY A 841 -30.67 12.64 3.82
C GLY A 841 -30.48 11.16 4.16
N ASP A 842 -29.51 10.49 3.52
CA ASP A 842 -29.22 9.07 3.77
C ASP A 842 -28.66 8.83 5.18
N LEU A 843 -27.72 9.67 5.64
CA LEU A 843 -27.20 9.60 7.01
C LEU A 843 -28.30 9.81 8.05
N SER A 844 -29.19 10.77 7.84
CA SER A 844 -30.33 11.01 8.72
C SER A 844 -31.29 9.82 8.75
N ALA A 845 -31.53 9.17 7.60
CA ALA A 845 -32.35 7.95 7.51
C ALA A 845 -31.73 6.77 8.29
N ARG A 846 -30.40 6.74 8.41
CA ARG A 846 -29.60 5.75 9.17
C ARG A 846 -29.42 6.11 10.64
N ARG A 847 -30.25 7.00 11.19
CA ARG A 847 -30.16 7.49 12.58
C ARG A 847 -28.81 8.12 12.92
N ALA A 848 -28.10 8.65 11.94
CA ALA A 848 -26.86 9.37 12.19
C ALA A 848 -27.16 10.74 12.81
N GLU A 849 -26.37 11.12 13.80
CA GLU A 849 -26.30 12.47 14.34
C GLU A 849 -25.21 13.23 13.56
N ILE A 850 -25.60 14.24 12.78
CA ILE A 850 -24.64 15.09 12.06
C ILE A 850 -24.00 16.06 13.06
N LEU A 851 -22.69 15.98 13.23
CA LEU A 851 -21.93 16.81 14.17
C LEU A 851 -21.47 18.11 13.52
N ALA A 852 -20.89 18.01 12.32
CA ALA A 852 -20.39 19.15 11.57
C ALA A 852 -20.43 18.89 10.07
N VAL A 853 -20.54 19.97 9.30
CA VAL A 853 -20.39 19.97 7.84
C VAL A 853 -19.49 21.14 7.51
N ASP A 854 -18.23 20.83 7.24
CA ASP A 854 -17.22 21.83 6.91
C ASP A 854 -16.97 21.83 5.40
N SER A 855 -16.64 23.00 4.86
CA SER A 855 -16.05 23.11 3.53
C SER A 855 -14.55 23.26 3.74
N ALA A 856 -13.81 22.22 3.39
CA ALA A 856 -12.35 22.23 3.44
C ALA A 856 -11.81 22.44 2.03
N ASP A 857 -10.88 23.37 1.92
CA ASP A 857 -9.92 23.35 0.82
C ASP A 857 -8.93 22.25 1.17
N SER A 858 -8.85 21.18 0.36
CA SER A 858 -7.82 20.16 0.55
C SER A 858 -6.46 20.76 0.19
N ALA A 859 -5.91 21.55 1.11
CA ALA A 859 -4.52 21.93 1.09
C ALA A 859 -3.70 20.72 1.58
N ASP A 860 -3.60 19.68 0.74
CA ASP A 860 -2.53 18.71 0.91
C ASP A 860 -1.22 19.46 0.60
N PRO A 861 -0.29 19.62 1.55
CA PRO A 861 0.91 20.45 1.38
C PRO A 861 1.84 19.97 0.24
N SER A 862 1.55 18.82 -0.36
CA SER A 862 2.22 18.20 -1.51
C SER A 862 1.60 18.48 -2.87
N THR A 863 0.39 19.03 -2.98
CA THR A 863 -0.28 19.27 -4.28
C THR A 863 -0.65 20.73 -4.46
N SER A 864 -0.26 21.34 -5.58
CA SER A 864 -0.60 22.73 -5.95
C SER A 864 -2.04 22.92 -6.42
N THR A 865 -2.89 21.89 -6.33
CA THR A 865 -4.31 21.93 -6.69
C THR A 865 -5.18 21.71 -5.46
N SER A 866 -5.71 22.81 -4.92
CA SER A 866 -6.72 22.78 -3.85
C SER A 866 -8.06 22.34 -4.45
N GLU A 867 -8.42 21.07 -4.30
CA GLU A 867 -9.78 20.64 -4.57
C GLU A 867 -10.63 20.96 -3.33
N ALA A 868 -11.62 21.84 -3.51
CA ALA A 868 -12.60 22.09 -2.47
C ALA A 868 -13.43 20.81 -2.23
N CYS A 869 -13.57 20.44 -0.97
CA CYS A 869 -14.33 19.27 -0.55
C CYS A 869 -15.23 19.63 0.64
N HIS A 870 -16.40 19.00 0.71
CA HIS A 870 -17.22 19.03 1.90
C HIS A 870 -16.83 17.86 2.81
N VAL A 871 -16.56 18.15 4.07
CA VAL A 871 -16.27 17.15 5.10
C VAL A 871 -17.46 17.08 6.03
N ILE A 872 -18.18 15.95 6.00
CA ILE A 872 -19.31 15.67 6.89
C ILE A 872 -18.81 14.79 8.04
N GLN A 873 -18.93 15.30 9.25
CA GLN A 873 -18.68 14.53 10.46
C GLN A 873 -20.00 14.12 11.09
N ALA A 874 -20.20 12.83 11.29
CA ALA A 874 -21.41 12.27 11.86
C ALA A 874 -21.11 11.16 12.86
N LEU A 875 -22.06 10.89 13.74
CA LEU A 875 -22.04 9.74 14.63
C LEU A 875 -23.23 8.84 14.29
N ALA A 876 -22.98 7.60 13.89
CA ALA A 876 -24.03 6.68 13.45
C ALA A 876 -23.88 5.30 14.11
N PRO A 877 -24.99 4.60 14.42
CA PRO A 877 -24.92 3.23 14.93
C PRO A 877 -24.26 2.29 13.91
N LEU A 878 -23.37 1.41 14.36
CA LEU A 878 -22.70 0.43 13.48
C LEU A 878 -23.71 -0.46 12.73
N SER A 879 -24.86 -0.75 13.36
CA SER A 879 -25.96 -1.54 12.78
C SER A 879 -26.56 -0.93 11.53
N GLU A 880 -26.54 0.39 11.39
CA GLU A 880 -27.13 1.11 10.26
C GLU A 880 -26.08 1.42 9.16
N LEU A 881 -24.79 1.21 9.45
CA LEU A 881 -23.68 1.49 8.54
C LEU A 881 -23.22 0.28 7.70
N VAL A 882 -23.82 -0.89 7.91
CA VAL A 882 -23.50 -2.09 7.12
C VAL A 882 -23.79 -1.80 5.64
N GLY A 883 -22.76 -1.90 4.80
CA GLY A 883 -22.84 -1.61 3.36
C GLY A 883 -22.87 -0.12 2.98
N TYR A 884 -22.64 0.80 3.92
CA TYR A 884 -22.73 2.24 3.66
C TYR A 884 -21.71 2.75 2.62
N SER A 885 -20.53 2.13 2.54
CA SER A 885 -19.51 2.45 1.53
C SER A 885 -20.04 2.34 0.09
N ALA A 886 -20.80 1.29 -0.22
CA ALA A 886 -21.42 1.07 -1.52
C ALA A 886 -22.47 2.14 -1.83
N THR A 887 -23.29 2.48 -0.84
CA THR A 887 -24.26 3.59 -0.94
C THR A 887 -23.54 4.92 -1.20
N ALA A 888 -22.47 5.21 -0.46
CA ALA A 888 -21.70 6.44 -0.62
C ALA A 888 -21.06 6.55 -2.01
N ARG A 889 -20.55 5.44 -2.55
CA ARG A 889 -20.03 5.38 -3.93
C ARG A 889 -21.14 5.59 -4.95
N SER A 890 -22.30 4.98 -4.76
CA SER A 890 -23.44 5.15 -5.67
C SER A 890 -23.92 6.61 -5.70
N ILE A 891 -23.99 7.28 -4.55
CA ILE A 891 -24.42 8.69 -4.45
C ILE A 891 -23.39 9.61 -5.11
N SER A 892 -22.09 9.37 -4.88
CA SER A 892 -21.01 10.24 -5.36
C SER A 892 -20.42 9.86 -6.72
N SER A 893 -20.96 8.83 -7.39
CA SER A 893 -20.32 8.21 -8.56
C SER A 893 -18.86 7.79 -8.29
N GLY A 894 -18.58 7.30 -7.09
CA GLY A 894 -17.28 6.80 -6.65
C GLY A 894 -16.28 7.86 -6.20
N ARG A 895 -16.71 9.10 -5.95
CA ARG A 895 -15.84 10.23 -5.59
C ARG A 895 -15.73 10.51 -4.09
N ALA A 896 -16.70 10.08 -3.30
CA ALA A 896 -16.70 10.32 -1.87
C ALA A 896 -15.81 9.32 -1.13
N GLU A 897 -15.02 9.80 -0.19
CA GLU A 897 -14.21 8.99 0.72
C GLU A 897 -14.95 8.86 2.05
N VAL A 898 -14.97 7.65 2.62
CA VAL A 898 -15.64 7.37 3.89
C VAL A 898 -14.62 6.80 4.87
N HIS A 899 -14.50 7.40 6.04
CA HIS A 899 -13.71 6.90 7.15
C HIS A 899 -14.63 6.64 8.34
N MET A 900 -14.46 5.49 9.00
CA MET A 900 -15.31 5.06 10.12
C MET A 900 -14.46 4.48 11.23
N LYS A 901 -14.66 4.97 12.46
CA LYS A 901 -13.99 4.44 13.67
C LYS A 901 -14.98 4.28 14.82
N LEU A 902 -14.79 3.27 15.67
CA LEU A 902 -15.57 3.12 16.88
C LEU A 902 -15.33 4.34 17.78
N ALA A 903 -16.40 5.07 18.11
CA ALA A 903 -16.31 6.25 18.98
C ALA A 903 -16.62 5.86 20.42
N GLU A 904 -17.80 5.29 20.66
CA GLU A 904 -18.30 4.94 21.99
C GLU A 904 -19.46 3.95 21.91
N TYR A 905 -19.91 3.46 23.07
CA TYR A 905 -21.16 2.73 23.20
C TYR A 905 -22.22 3.65 23.78
N ARG A 906 -23.42 3.70 23.19
CA ARG A 906 -24.54 4.51 23.68
C ARG A 906 -25.77 3.67 24.01
N PRO A 907 -26.52 4.02 25.06
CA PRO A 907 -27.76 3.34 25.40
C PRO A 907 -28.83 3.64 24.34
N VAL A 908 -29.51 2.61 23.87
CA VAL A 908 -30.60 2.76 22.90
C VAL A 908 -31.88 3.31 23.55
N SER A 909 -32.76 3.90 22.75
CA SER A 909 -34.09 4.32 23.21
C SER A 909 -34.94 3.11 23.60
N GLN A 910 -35.94 3.31 24.47
CA GLN A 910 -36.80 2.21 24.93
C GLN A 910 -37.60 1.56 23.79
N GLU A 911 -38.07 2.39 22.86
CA GLU A 911 -38.83 1.92 21.70
C GLU A 911 -37.94 1.08 20.78
N TYR A 912 -36.71 1.54 20.50
CA TYR A 912 -35.77 0.80 19.67
C TYR A 912 -35.29 -0.48 20.35
N GLN A 913 -35.08 -0.47 21.67
CA GLN A 913 -34.74 -1.68 22.44
C GLN A 913 -35.76 -2.79 22.22
N ALA A 914 -37.06 -2.47 22.32
CA ALA A 914 -38.13 -3.44 22.10
C ALA A 914 -38.15 -3.95 20.65
N GLN A 915 -37.92 -3.07 19.68
CA GLN A 915 -37.80 -3.44 18.26
C GLN A 915 -36.57 -4.34 18.03
N LEU A 916 -35.43 -4.03 18.62
CA LEU A 916 -34.18 -4.77 18.49
C LEU A 916 -34.30 -6.19 19.05
N LEU A 917 -34.85 -6.34 20.25
CA LEU A 917 -35.10 -7.65 20.87
C LEU A 917 -36.03 -8.52 20.00
N ASN A 918 -37.08 -7.92 19.42
CA ASN A 918 -37.96 -8.61 18.48
C ASN A 918 -37.26 -9.00 17.17
N ARG A 919 -36.46 -8.08 16.60
CA ARG A 919 -35.74 -8.28 15.34
C ARG A 919 -34.69 -9.39 15.45
N LEU A 920 -33.97 -9.44 16.57
CA LEU A 920 -33.00 -10.49 16.88
C LEU A 920 -33.67 -11.83 17.21
N GLN A 921 -35.00 -11.89 17.22
CA GLN A 921 -35.80 -13.05 17.68
C GLN A 921 -35.33 -13.57 19.03
N TRP A 922 -34.79 -12.68 19.87
CA TRP A 922 -34.22 -13.05 21.14
C TRP A 922 -35.36 -13.34 22.12
N ARG A 923 -35.70 -14.63 22.24
CA ARG A 923 -36.60 -15.09 23.29
C ARG A 923 -35.76 -15.26 24.53
N ALA A 924 -36.04 -14.44 25.56
CA ALA A 924 -35.55 -14.74 26.89
C ALA A 924 -35.87 -16.22 27.19
N PRO A 925 -34.91 -17.03 27.65
CA PRO A 925 -35.19 -18.40 28.03
C PRO A 925 -36.33 -18.34 29.06
N VAL A 926 -37.40 -19.07 28.77
CA VAL A 926 -38.52 -19.25 29.69
C VAL A 926 -37.92 -19.90 30.93
N ASP A 927 -37.86 -19.14 32.04
CA ASP A 927 -37.59 -19.68 33.37
C ASP A 927 -38.75 -20.56 33.84
#